data_AF-A0A8H6IT51-F1
#
_entry.id   AF-A0A8H6IT51-F1
#
_cell.length_a   1.000
_cell.length_b   1.000
_cell.length_c   1.000
_cell.angle_alpha   90.00
_cell.angle_beta   90.00
_cell.angle_gamma   90.00
#
_symmetry.space_group_name_H-M   'P 1'
#
loop_
_entity.id
_entity.type
_entity.pdbx_description
1 polymer ?
#
loop_
_entity_poly.entity_id
_entity_poly.type
_entity_poly.pdbx_seq_one_letter_code
_entity_poly.pdbx_strand_id
1 'polypeptide(L)'
;MDDARYAKRARQACEPCRKKSKCPGERPTCSYCERLGQQCIYNAPSDIPDIQHQAAPGREMPQNPDLGGVVKRFLSPPQHPALATSSHDVSSPNARFAPEHVVSQPETRPAPTVESSRISIAAEAQLIEMGRLYITWFHGQPITLFAEETFLSSLASRDPELILSLESMVLRFPPVSIRIEQPLDAKAKAARRLVMDRVAEGRVELSTLQSLCLLSMVDFASGNATQAGLNLTIASHLAHSIPPSSNPQNIHERTLCFRSIVVLQNLQGCIAPATKLRNDRTDIHNPAFTFITSCAAPEMSLYQLEEPLDKSISTLACHFSVTWRLARMYAASRVAPDDPPPWDSRSDYSMVMQSHHSIDCRSSVKYRFACNRIDDHAPDAIQAQRQWWMPFLFIQFVHETIPCLLNHPFLLSMRLRSFRQTVPVPFMQQSLEAINRNARWVLYFMDVLDKKGVQVCDPVLAHCVVVVATIHLQHSFVEDPVLKGKAQTGFEKCMNFLRKMANNLVKLQESIVMKPNPEQPGDSTQSRSFSIDSQLLWNLLIYDRAVRPDAEWDQSMFGSTLKSDVSELSSTEGRAAEFDLVGSAGISRHKAMPNQAAVWPPDEDTARETLPDNNPISEPSLETLGPSFEDIFFEAPLKMPSRRTPKDAPIVIVGAGVFGLSTALELTKRGYRHITVLDRFLPPVPDGSSVDISRIIRVDYADPVYSQMAREAYQGWNGEYSDHFHESSLVILASRDGNTWLEKAKQVAAATGQMVTEYEDANVVRKDFPSIQADVNGLQAMINHTGGWADAKGAIVQLASQCSELGVQFIVGARGTVTSLKFEKDRVVGVEVLEGPPVLGEKVILATGAWTNRIVPVTHASSASGQPVGFVQITDEEAERLKDMPVMINLSTGVFIFPPTKGKNPVLKIARHGWGYATEVPVDGAASSGSRVISAPKRDGSNAASGYLPDDADGGLREGLRQLAPEFAERPWSRRRLCWYSDTPEGDFIMDYHPSIDGLFFATGGAGHAFKFLPVLGKYISDCFEEKAPQDLRHKWRLRESDGKEEEFKLGDGSRAGPPLRKLMPAEQAKL
;
A
#
# COMPACT_ATOMS: atom_id res chain seq x y z
N MET A 1 -8.01 2.52 -31.43
CA MET A 1 -8.97 1.40 -31.29
C MET A 1 -8.76 0.50 -32.49
N ASP A 2 -8.42 -0.79 -32.33
CA ASP A 2 -9.04 -1.86 -33.15
C ASP A 2 -8.61 -3.32 -32.88
N ASP A 3 -7.76 -3.67 -31.91
CA ASP A 3 -7.47 -5.11 -31.70
C ASP A 3 -8.49 -5.86 -30.82
N ALA A 4 -9.10 -5.22 -29.82
CA ALA A 4 -10.06 -5.90 -28.94
C ALA A 4 -11.42 -6.20 -29.60
N ARG A 5 -11.76 -5.53 -30.71
CA ARG A 5 -12.99 -5.82 -31.48
C ARG A 5 -12.86 -7.07 -32.36
N TYR A 6 -11.64 -7.46 -32.73
CA TYR A 6 -11.41 -8.57 -33.67
C TYR A 6 -11.74 -9.94 -33.04
N ALA A 7 -11.39 -10.12 -31.75
CA ALA A 7 -11.63 -11.37 -31.03
C ALA A 7 -13.11 -11.65 -30.72
N LYS A 8 -13.92 -10.60 -30.47
CA LYS A 8 -15.37 -10.77 -30.23
C LYS A 8 -16.17 -11.07 -31.51
N ARG A 9 -15.74 -10.59 -32.69
CA ARG A 9 -16.43 -10.85 -33.98
C ARG A 9 -16.23 -12.27 -34.52
N ALA A 10 -15.15 -12.96 -34.16
CA ALA A 10 -14.85 -14.30 -34.67
C ALA A 10 -15.81 -15.40 -34.20
N ARG A 11 -16.55 -15.19 -33.10
CA ARG A 11 -17.53 -16.16 -32.55
C ARG A 11 -18.94 -16.04 -33.15
N GLN A 12 -19.26 -14.93 -33.83
CA GLN A 12 -20.57 -14.68 -34.44
C GLN A 12 -20.54 -14.70 -35.99
N ALA A 13 -19.37 -14.93 -36.59
CA ALA A 13 -19.23 -15.04 -38.03
C ALA A 13 -19.70 -16.40 -38.54
N CYS A 14 -20.34 -16.44 -39.72
CA CYS A 14 -20.59 -17.71 -40.41
C CYS A 14 -19.27 -18.35 -40.83
N GLU A 15 -19.29 -19.66 -41.03
CA GLU A 15 -18.10 -20.45 -41.34
C GLU A 15 -17.30 -19.93 -42.54
N PRO A 16 -17.91 -19.57 -43.69
CA PRO A 16 -17.18 -19.04 -44.85
C PRO A 16 -16.51 -17.68 -44.59
N CYS A 17 -17.09 -16.85 -43.71
CA CYS A 17 -16.59 -15.50 -43.45
C CYS A 17 -15.63 -15.43 -42.25
N ARG A 18 -15.43 -16.54 -41.53
CA ARG A 18 -14.63 -16.61 -40.29
C ARG A 18 -13.17 -16.23 -40.47
N LYS A 19 -12.60 -16.42 -41.67
CA LYS A 19 -11.21 -16.07 -42.02
C LYS A 19 -11.02 -14.66 -42.62
N LYS A 20 -12.10 -13.92 -42.94
CA LYS A 20 -12.02 -12.66 -43.72
C LYS A 20 -12.52 -11.40 -42.98
N SER A 21 -12.72 -11.47 -41.66
CA SER A 21 -13.11 -10.35 -40.75
C SER A 21 -14.31 -9.45 -41.11
N LYS A 22 -15.07 -9.75 -42.17
CA LYS A 22 -16.16 -8.91 -42.69
C LYS A 22 -17.57 -9.50 -42.55
N CYS A 23 -17.77 -10.51 -41.69
CA CYS A 23 -19.10 -11.06 -41.45
C CYS A 23 -19.94 -10.10 -40.57
N PRO A 24 -21.13 -9.67 -41.01
CA PRO A 24 -22.01 -8.82 -40.19
C PRO A 24 -22.77 -9.61 -39.11
N GLY A 25 -22.90 -10.95 -39.24
CA GLY A 25 -23.51 -11.82 -38.23
C GLY A 25 -25.03 -12.01 -38.38
N GLU A 26 -25.64 -11.48 -39.44
CA GLU A 26 -27.06 -11.63 -39.79
C GLU A 26 -27.43 -13.10 -40.07
N ARG A 27 -28.64 -13.53 -39.64
CA ARG A 27 -29.17 -14.88 -39.85
C ARG A 27 -30.55 -14.79 -40.55
N PRO A 28 -30.91 -15.74 -41.42
CA PRO A 28 -30.22 -17.02 -41.71
C PRO A 28 -29.01 -16.90 -42.66
N THR A 29 -28.95 -15.84 -43.48
CA THR A 29 -27.87 -15.60 -44.45
C THR A 29 -27.31 -14.21 -44.23
N CYS A 30 -25.98 -14.06 -44.14
CA CYS A 30 -25.37 -12.74 -44.03
C CYS A 30 -25.25 -12.05 -45.39
N SER A 31 -25.45 -10.73 -45.40
CA SER A 31 -25.38 -9.89 -46.60
C SER A 31 -24.04 -9.95 -47.36
N TYR A 32 -22.97 -10.46 -46.74
CA TYR A 32 -21.70 -10.74 -47.43
C TYR A 32 -21.72 -12.06 -48.21
N CYS A 33 -22.31 -13.13 -47.64
CA CYS A 33 -22.48 -14.41 -48.32
C CYS A 33 -23.51 -14.32 -49.45
N GLU A 34 -24.61 -13.59 -49.23
CA GLU A 34 -25.64 -13.34 -50.24
C GLU A 34 -25.08 -12.66 -51.48
N ARG A 35 -24.28 -11.61 -51.30
CA ARG A 35 -23.67 -10.85 -52.40
C ARG A 35 -22.64 -11.64 -53.20
N LEU A 36 -21.98 -12.61 -52.56
CA LEU A 36 -21.00 -13.49 -53.20
C LEU A 36 -21.62 -14.78 -53.76
N GLY A 37 -22.94 -14.96 -53.63
CA GLY A 37 -23.64 -16.15 -54.11
C GLY A 37 -23.20 -17.44 -53.41
N GLN A 38 -22.68 -17.35 -52.18
CA GLN A 38 -22.14 -18.48 -51.43
C GLN A 38 -23.05 -18.87 -50.26
N GLN A 39 -23.11 -20.16 -49.95
CA GLN A 39 -23.97 -20.68 -48.88
C GLN A 39 -23.50 -20.22 -47.49
N CYS A 40 -24.41 -19.67 -46.68
CA CYS A 40 -24.12 -19.14 -45.35
C CYS A 40 -24.46 -20.18 -44.27
N ILE A 41 -23.46 -20.64 -43.50
CA ILE A 41 -23.62 -21.71 -42.51
C ILE A 41 -23.20 -21.22 -41.12
N TYR A 42 -24.10 -21.37 -40.15
CA TYR A 42 -23.89 -21.05 -38.74
C TYR A 42 -24.13 -22.32 -37.91
N ASN A 43 -23.10 -22.83 -37.22
CA ASN A 43 -23.27 -23.97 -36.34
C ASN A 43 -24.12 -23.57 -35.11
N ALA A 44 -25.16 -24.35 -34.78
CA ALA A 44 -26.05 -24.08 -33.66
C ALA A 44 -25.38 -24.40 -32.30
N PRO A 45 -25.71 -23.68 -31.21
CA PRO A 45 -25.21 -23.98 -29.87
C PRO A 45 -26.09 -25.07 -29.23
N SER A 46 -26.00 -26.30 -29.74
CA SER A 46 -26.50 -27.53 -29.11
C SER A 46 -25.88 -28.66 -29.90
N ASP A 47 -24.73 -29.17 -29.44
CA ASP A 47 -24.13 -30.48 -29.74
C ASP A 47 -22.67 -30.47 -29.26
N ILE A 48 -22.50 -30.55 -27.94
CA ILE A 48 -21.30 -31.12 -27.32
C ILE A 48 -21.81 -32.24 -26.41
N PRO A 49 -21.61 -33.52 -26.73
CA PRO A 49 -22.10 -34.61 -25.90
C PRO A 49 -21.20 -34.81 -24.67
N ASP A 50 -21.82 -34.87 -23.49
CA ASP A 50 -21.27 -35.55 -22.31
C ASP A 50 -21.16 -37.05 -22.59
N ILE A 51 -19.96 -37.63 -22.50
CA ILE A 51 -19.77 -39.10 -22.53
C ILE A 51 -18.76 -39.54 -21.47
N GLN A 52 -19.29 -40.38 -20.57
CA GLN A 52 -18.64 -41.26 -19.61
C GLN A 52 -17.77 -42.33 -20.32
N HIS A 53 -16.70 -42.84 -19.67
CA HIS A 53 -15.89 -43.93 -20.25
C HIS A 53 -15.88 -45.21 -19.38
N GLN A 54 -16.45 -46.30 -19.93
CA GLN A 54 -16.05 -47.70 -19.72
C GLN A 54 -16.17 -48.52 -21.03
N ALA A 55 -15.09 -49.24 -21.41
CA ALA A 55 -14.92 -50.54 -22.13
C ALA A 55 -15.70 -50.84 -23.44
N ALA A 56 -15.23 -51.55 -24.50
CA ALA A 56 -14.04 -52.39 -24.86
C ALA A 56 -14.16 -52.77 -26.39
N PRO A 57 -13.53 -53.85 -26.94
CA PRO A 57 -12.13 -54.24 -27.22
C PRO A 57 -11.81 -54.17 -28.76
N GLY A 58 -10.61 -54.31 -29.34
CA GLY A 58 -9.25 -54.65 -28.96
C GLY A 58 -8.37 -54.75 -30.23
N ARG A 59 -7.05 -54.92 -30.02
CA ARG A 59 -5.89 -54.90 -30.95
C ARG A 59 -5.53 -53.53 -31.55
N GLU A 60 -4.30 -53.01 -31.49
CA GLU A 60 -3.04 -53.28 -30.78
C GLU A 60 -2.07 -52.26 -31.42
N MET A 61 -1.59 -51.27 -30.67
CA MET A 61 -0.57 -50.30 -31.12
C MET A 61 0.48 -50.14 -30.01
N PRO A 62 1.72 -49.76 -30.37
CA PRO A 62 2.92 -50.05 -29.59
C PRO A 62 3.06 -49.21 -28.33
N GLN A 63 3.66 -49.82 -27.31
CA GLN A 63 3.97 -49.27 -26.00
C GLN A 63 4.91 -48.05 -26.08
N ASN A 64 4.56 -47.01 -25.32
CA ASN A 64 5.39 -45.84 -25.04
C ASN A 64 6.45 -46.21 -23.98
N PRO A 65 7.71 -45.75 -24.10
CA PRO A 65 8.79 -46.20 -23.23
C PRO A 65 8.80 -45.49 -21.86
N ASP A 66 8.96 -46.33 -20.84
CA ASP A 66 9.50 -46.14 -19.49
C ASP A 66 10.16 -44.77 -19.17
N LEU A 67 9.39 -43.91 -18.51
CA LEU A 67 9.85 -42.65 -17.91
C LEU A 67 10.77 -42.87 -16.69
N GLY A 68 10.79 -44.09 -16.12
CA GLY A 68 11.71 -44.49 -15.04
C GLY A 68 13.14 -44.70 -15.52
N GLY A 69 13.35 -45.00 -16.81
CA GLY A 69 14.66 -45.14 -17.42
C GLY A 69 15.38 -43.81 -17.69
N VAL A 70 14.64 -42.72 -17.86
CA VAL A 70 15.21 -41.39 -18.16
C VAL A 70 15.88 -40.79 -16.93
N VAL A 71 15.32 -41.03 -15.73
CA VAL A 71 15.85 -40.51 -14.46
C VAL A 71 17.10 -41.27 -14.00
N LYS A 72 17.22 -42.56 -14.34
CA LYS A 72 18.44 -43.35 -14.04
C LYS A 72 19.64 -42.98 -14.92
N ARG A 73 19.43 -42.31 -16.06
CA ARG A 73 20.49 -41.94 -17.01
C ARG A 73 21.30 -40.70 -16.61
N PHE A 74 20.80 -39.89 -15.68
CA PHE A 74 21.48 -38.67 -15.20
C PHE A 74 22.38 -38.88 -13.98
N LEU A 75 22.44 -40.09 -13.41
CA LEU A 75 23.09 -40.35 -12.12
C LEU A 75 24.29 -41.32 -12.16
N SER A 76 25.06 -41.39 -13.25
CA SER A 76 26.33 -42.16 -13.22
C SER A 76 27.47 -41.47 -13.96
N PRO A 77 28.72 -41.50 -13.44
CA PRO A 77 29.87 -40.80 -14.02
C PRO A 77 30.50 -41.59 -15.20
N PRO A 78 31.32 -40.95 -16.05
CA PRO A 78 31.74 -41.54 -17.32
C PRO A 78 32.87 -42.54 -17.13
N GLN A 79 32.79 -43.68 -17.82
CA GLN A 79 33.93 -44.57 -18.05
C GLN A 79 34.03 -44.92 -19.55
N HIS A 80 35.28 -44.92 -20.02
CA HIS A 80 35.72 -45.20 -21.39
C HIS A 80 35.43 -46.65 -21.85
N PRO A 81 35.48 -46.95 -23.17
CA PRO A 81 34.84 -48.13 -23.73
C PRO A 81 35.78 -49.35 -23.84
N ALA A 82 35.24 -50.57 -23.70
CA ALA A 82 35.50 -51.73 -24.58
C ALA A 82 34.74 -53.03 -24.19
N LEU A 83 33.99 -53.56 -25.16
CA LEU A 83 33.87 -54.97 -25.62
C LEU A 83 33.34 -56.11 -24.72
N ALA A 84 32.06 -56.45 -24.96
CA ALA A 84 31.53 -57.74 -25.48
C ALA A 84 31.29 -59.00 -24.60
N THR A 85 30.14 -59.64 -24.90
CA THR A 85 29.72 -61.06 -24.84
C THR A 85 28.78 -61.61 -23.73
N SER A 86 27.53 -61.88 -24.16
CA SER A 86 26.65 -63.08 -24.00
C SER A 86 26.14 -63.60 -22.64
N SER A 87 24.80 -63.54 -22.50
CA SER A 87 23.83 -64.67 -22.40
C SER A 87 23.20 -65.15 -21.06
N HIS A 88 21.88 -65.43 -21.19
CA HIS A 88 20.98 -66.40 -20.52
C HIS A 88 20.28 -66.14 -19.16
N ASP A 89 18.93 -66.05 -19.24
CA ASP A 89 17.85 -66.84 -18.59
C ASP A 89 17.80 -67.06 -17.06
N VAL A 90 16.68 -67.26 -16.32
CA VAL A 90 15.20 -67.28 -16.49
C VAL A 90 14.60 -67.40 -15.07
N SER A 91 13.30 -67.11 -14.92
CA SER A 91 12.28 -67.69 -13.99
C SER A 91 11.85 -67.00 -12.67
N SER A 92 10.54 -66.71 -12.66
CA SER A 92 9.54 -66.56 -11.56
C SER A 92 8.99 -67.98 -11.17
N PRO A 93 7.92 -68.29 -10.35
CA PRO A 93 6.78 -67.45 -9.90
C PRO A 93 5.99 -67.79 -8.57
N ASN A 94 4.99 -66.94 -8.25
CA ASN A 94 3.58 -67.16 -7.77
C ASN A 94 3.14 -67.74 -6.39
N ALA A 95 2.12 -67.08 -5.77
CA ALA A 95 0.72 -67.53 -5.43
C ALA A 95 0.09 -66.64 -4.31
N ARG A 96 -1.04 -65.90 -4.47
CA ARG A 96 -2.52 -66.16 -4.47
C ARG A 96 -3.19 -66.68 -3.16
N PHE A 97 -4.10 -65.88 -2.55
CA PHE A 97 -5.56 -66.10 -2.33
C PHE A 97 -6.17 -65.29 -1.15
N ALA A 98 -7.41 -64.77 -1.33
CA ALA A 98 -8.37 -64.20 -0.34
C ALA A 98 -9.45 -65.28 0.03
N PRO A 99 -10.49 -65.13 0.93
CA PRO A 99 -11.38 -63.96 1.20
C PRO A 99 -12.09 -63.80 2.62
N GLU A 100 -12.75 -62.65 2.80
CA GLU A 100 -14.05 -62.24 3.46
C GLU A 100 -14.59 -62.59 4.90
N HIS A 101 -15.25 -61.54 5.47
CA HIS A 101 -16.44 -61.42 6.37
C HIS A 101 -16.36 -61.16 7.92
N VAL A 102 -16.65 -59.89 8.29
CA VAL A 102 -17.62 -59.33 9.30
C VAL A 102 -17.40 -59.43 10.84
N VAL A 103 -17.15 -58.22 11.40
CA VAL A 103 -17.64 -57.54 12.65
C VAL A 103 -17.39 -58.14 14.04
N SER A 104 -16.51 -57.45 14.80
CA SER A 104 -16.75 -56.91 16.15
C SER A 104 -15.52 -56.10 16.64
N GLN A 105 -15.72 -54.90 17.24
CA GLN A 105 -14.69 -54.21 18.07
C GLN A 105 -14.32 -55.11 19.29
N PRO A 106 -13.19 -54.94 20.03
CA PRO A 106 -12.37 -53.74 20.26
C PRO A 106 -10.84 -54.00 20.35
N GLU A 107 -10.09 -53.02 20.88
CA GLU A 107 -8.76 -53.10 21.52
C GLU A 107 -7.51 -52.67 20.74
N THR A 108 -6.87 -51.66 21.33
CA THR A 108 -5.57 -51.06 21.04
C THR A 108 -4.40 -51.96 21.45
N ARG A 109 -3.44 -52.18 20.54
CA ARG A 109 -2.01 -52.45 20.83
C ARG A 109 -1.15 -52.19 19.58
N PRO A 110 0.19 -52.00 19.71
CA PRO A 110 0.87 -50.75 19.40
C PRO A 110 1.56 -50.74 18.02
N ALA A 111 1.84 -49.53 17.53
CA ALA A 111 2.63 -49.28 16.32
C ALA A 111 4.10 -49.76 16.48
N PRO A 112 4.76 -50.20 15.39
CA PRO A 112 6.10 -50.77 15.45
C PRO A 112 7.14 -49.68 15.75
N THR A 113 7.96 -49.95 16.76
CA THR A 113 9.17 -49.20 17.11
C THR A 113 10.22 -49.30 16.01
N VAL A 114 10.56 -48.15 15.41
CA VAL A 114 11.80 -47.98 14.66
C VAL A 114 12.94 -47.86 15.68
N GLU A 115 13.90 -48.79 15.63
CA GLU A 115 15.10 -48.79 16.47
C GLU A 115 15.90 -47.50 16.24
N SER A 116 15.99 -46.69 17.31
CA SER A 116 16.92 -45.57 17.44
C SER A 116 18.36 -46.10 17.39
N SER A 117 19.02 -45.93 16.24
CA SER A 117 20.46 -46.09 16.13
C SER A 117 21.16 -45.03 17.00
N ARG A 118 21.78 -45.46 18.09
CA ARG A 118 22.58 -44.62 18.98
C ARG A 118 23.74 -43.98 18.20
N ILE A 119 23.70 -42.66 18.05
CA ILE A 119 24.82 -41.86 17.54
C ILE A 119 25.98 -41.99 18.56
N SER A 120 27.20 -42.24 18.07
CA SER A 120 28.41 -42.30 18.92
C SER A 120 28.69 -40.93 19.56
N ILE A 121 29.19 -40.88 20.81
CA ILE A 121 29.55 -39.64 21.53
C ILE A 121 30.50 -38.75 20.71
N ALA A 122 31.40 -39.35 19.92
CA ALA A 122 32.30 -38.61 19.02
C ALA A 122 31.57 -37.97 17.83
N ALA A 123 30.50 -38.58 17.34
CA ALA A 123 29.67 -38.03 16.27
C ALA A 123 28.72 -36.93 16.79
N GLU A 124 28.24 -37.05 18.03
CA GLU A 124 27.43 -36.01 18.67
C GLU A 124 28.24 -34.72 18.93
N ALA A 125 29.50 -34.85 19.38
CA ALA A 125 30.39 -33.70 19.55
C ALA A 125 30.68 -32.96 18.22
N GLN A 126 30.82 -33.69 17.11
CA GLN A 126 31.00 -33.10 15.78
C GLN A 126 29.73 -32.38 15.29
N LEU A 127 28.53 -32.92 15.57
CA LEU A 127 27.27 -32.27 15.23
C LEU A 127 27.08 -30.95 16.00
N ILE A 128 27.41 -30.91 17.29
CA ILE A 128 27.32 -29.69 18.10
C ILE A 128 28.27 -28.61 17.57
N GLU A 129 29.50 -28.99 17.20
CA GLU A 129 30.47 -28.06 16.64
C GLU A 129 30.02 -27.50 15.27
N MET A 130 29.43 -28.35 14.42
CA MET A 130 28.77 -27.90 13.18
C MET A 130 27.65 -26.90 13.48
N GLY A 131 26.83 -27.16 14.49
CA GLY A 131 25.78 -26.25 14.92
C GLY A 131 26.31 -24.87 15.35
N ARG A 132 27.44 -24.83 16.07
CA ARG A 132 28.10 -23.57 16.46
C ARG A 132 28.63 -22.80 15.26
N LEU A 133 29.22 -23.49 14.29
CA LEU A 133 29.67 -22.87 13.04
C LEU A 133 28.48 -22.30 12.24
N TYR A 134 27.34 -22.99 12.19
CA TYR A 134 26.11 -22.46 11.58
C TYR A 134 25.66 -21.15 12.25
N ILE A 135 25.61 -21.11 13.59
CA ILE A 135 25.22 -19.91 14.34
C ILE A 135 26.20 -18.75 14.07
N THR A 136 27.49 -19.06 14.01
CA THR A 136 28.56 -18.06 13.79
C THR A 136 28.48 -17.42 12.41
N TRP A 137 28.28 -18.22 11.37
CA TRP A 137 28.36 -17.75 9.99
C TRP A 137 27.00 -17.42 9.38
N PHE A 138 25.97 -18.25 9.56
CA PHE A 138 24.76 -18.19 8.72
C PHE A 138 23.49 -17.75 9.44
N HIS A 139 23.39 -17.98 10.75
CA HIS A 139 22.18 -17.63 11.49
C HIS A 139 21.93 -16.12 11.43
N GLY A 140 20.81 -15.71 10.81
CA GLY A 140 20.45 -14.31 10.59
C GLY A 140 21.09 -13.66 9.35
N GLN A 141 21.74 -14.43 8.47
CA GLN A 141 22.44 -13.94 7.26
C GLN A 141 22.05 -14.70 5.98
N PRO A 142 20.97 -14.31 5.26
CA PRO A 142 19.90 -13.38 5.65
C PRO A 142 18.71 -14.09 6.34
N ILE A 143 18.79 -15.40 6.52
CA ILE A 143 17.67 -16.23 6.99
C ILE A 143 17.87 -16.79 8.39
N THR A 144 16.75 -17.13 9.03
CA THR A 144 16.71 -17.83 10.30
C THR A 144 15.80 -19.04 10.11
N LEU A 145 16.35 -20.25 10.18
CA LEU A 145 15.60 -21.50 9.95
C LEU A 145 15.28 -22.27 11.23
N PHE A 146 16.07 -22.06 12.29
CA PHE A 146 16.03 -22.83 13.53
C PHE A 146 15.91 -21.90 14.73
N ALA A 147 15.30 -22.40 15.81
CA ALA A 147 15.24 -21.70 17.08
C ALA A 147 16.57 -21.85 17.84
N GLU A 148 17.30 -20.75 18.02
CA GLU A 148 18.69 -20.76 18.55
C GLU A 148 18.82 -21.55 19.87
N GLU A 149 17.89 -21.34 20.82
CA GLU A 149 17.88 -21.95 22.16
C GLU A 149 17.83 -23.49 22.13
N THR A 150 17.19 -24.06 21.11
CA THR A 150 16.92 -25.51 21.02
C THR A 150 17.62 -26.18 19.84
N PHE A 151 18.32 -25.40 19.02
CA PHE A 151 18.95 -25.88 17.80
C PHE A 151 20.06 -26.89 18.13
N LEU A 152 21.03 -26.52 18.99
CA LEU A 152 22.17 -27.38 19.30
C LEU A 152 21.77 -28.72 19.94
N SER A 153 20.77 -28.71 20.84
CA SER A 153 20.28 -29.91 21.52
C SER A 153 19.41 -30.80 20.64
N SER A 154 18.77 -30.25 19.60
CA SER A 154 17.92 -31.02 18.69
C SER A 154 18.67 -31.65 17.51
N LEU A 155 19.91 -31.23 17.20
CA LEU A 155 20.67 -31.65 16.02
C LEU A 155 20.81 -33.17 15.86
N ALA A 156 21.05 -33.90 16.96
CA ALA A 156 21.20 -35.35 16.95
C ALA A 156 19.91 -36.10 16.54
N SER A 157 18.75 -35.44 16.66
CA SER A 157 17.43 -36.01 16.33
C SER A 157 16.85 -35.53 15.01
N ARG A 158 17.57 -34.67 14.27
CA ARG A 158 17.11 -34.11 12.99
C ARG A 158 17.29 -35.11 11.84
N ASP A 159 16.49 -34.91 10.81
CA ASP A 159 16.50 -35.77 9.62
C ASP A 159 17.85 -35.77 8.88
N PRO A 160 18.28 -36.91 8.29
CA PRO A 160 19.57 -37.02 7.62
C PRO A 160 19.79 -36.01 6.48
N GLU A 161 18.78 -35.68 5.68
CA GLU A 161 18.91 -34.73 4.58
C GLU A 161 19.14 -33.29 5.04
N LEU A 162 18.62 -32.93 6.21
CA LEU A 162 18.83 -31.62 6.82
C LEU A 162 20.26 -31.51 7.35
N ILE A 163 20.77 -32.56 7.99
CA ILE A 163 22.16 -32.63 8.47
C ILE A 163 23.14 -32.54 7.29
N LEU A 164 22.93 -33.32 6.23
CA LEU A 164 23.78 -33.26 5.02
C LEU A 164 23.75 -31.89 4.33
N SER A 165 22.58 -31.22 4.32
CA SER A 165 22.46 -29.86 3.78
C SER A 165 23.27 -28.87 4.63
N LEU A 166 23.17 -28.94 5.95
CA LEU A 166 23.96 -28.11 6.88
C LEU A 166 25.47 -28.32 6.71
N GLU A 167 25.93 -29.58 6.65
CA GLU A 167 27.34 -29.91 6.45
C GLU A 167 27.89 -29.32 5.15
N SER A 168 27.13 -29.45 4.05
CA SER A 168 27.56 -28.95 2.73
C SER A 168 27.76 -27.43 2.67
N MET A 169 27.12 -26.72 3.59
CA MET A 169 27.14 -25.26 3.70
C MET A 169 28.19 -24.78 4.71
N VAL A 170 28.17 -25.33 5.92
CA VAL A 170 28.94 -24.83 7.08
C VAL A 170 30.43 -25.15 6.97
N LEU A 171 30.78 -26.33 6.45
CA LEU A 171 32.17 -26.78 6.33
C LEU A 171 32.99 -26.01 5.27
N ARG A 172 32.39 -25.03 4.59
CA ARG A 172 33.08 -24.10 3.70
C ARG A 172 33.80 -22.98 4.44
N PHE A 173 33.56 -22.81 5.74
CA PHE A 173 34.03 -21.68 6.54
C PHE A 173 34.92 -22.14 7.70
N PRO A 174 36.01 -21.41 8.02
CA PRO A 174 36.90 -21.74 9.14
C PRO A 174 36.27 -21.37 10.51
N PRO A 175 36.74 -21.97 11.63
CA PRO A 175 37.73 -23.05 11.71
C PRO A 175 37.10 -24.43 11.48
N VAL A 176 37.67 -25.23 10.58
CA VAL A 176 37.23 -26.61 10.33
C VAL A 176 38.02 -27.56 11.21
N SER A 177 37.52 -27.84 12.41
CA SER A 177 38.03 -28.89 13.32
C SER A 177 37.47 -30.29 12.99
N ILE A 178 36.50 -30.35 12.06
CA ILE A 178 35.73 -31.54 11.69
C ILE A 178 36.37 -32.20 10.45
N ARG A 179 36.55 -33.52 10.48
CA ARG A 179 37.15 -34.27 9.36
C ARG A 179 36.16 -34.37 8.19
N ILE A 180 36.52 -33.80 7.04
CA ILE A 180 35.72 -33.90 5.82
C ILE A 180 35.97 -35.26 5.16
N GLU A 181 35.08 -36.22 5.39
CA GLU A 181 35.22 -37.59 4.83
C GLU A 181 34.81 -37.69 3.36
N GLN A 182 33.93 -36.80 2.87
CA GLN A 182 33.42 -36.76 1.50
C GLN A 182 33.42 -35.33 0.95
N PRO A 183 33.61 -35.13 -0.38
CA PRO A 183 33.51 -33.81 -0.99
C PRO A 183 32.18 -33.11 -0.67
N LEU A 184 32.21 -31.81 -0.37
CA LEU A 184 31.01 -31.05 0.04
C LEU A 184 29.89 -31.09 -1.02
N ASP A 185 30.26 -31.10 -2.31
CA ASP A 185 29.31 -31.24 -3.41
C ASP A 185 28.63 -32.62 -3.44
N ALA A 186 29.32 -33.67 -2.99
CA ALA A 186 28.74 -35.01 -2.86
C ALA A 186 27.69 -35.03 -1.75
N LYS A 187 27.95 -34.36 -0.62
CA LYS A 187 26.99 -34.18 0.47
C LYS A 187 25.74 -33.39 0.02
N ALA A 188 25.92 -32.28 -0.71
CA ALA A 188 24.80 -31.51 -1.28
C ALA A 188 23.96 -32.34 -2.27
N LYS A 189 24.60 -33.17 -3.11
CA LYS A 189 23.90 -34.11 -4.02
C LYS A 189 23.14 -35.19 -3.26
N ALA A 190 23.72 -35.76 -2.20
CA ALA A 190 23.07 -36.76 -1.36
C ALA A 190 21.85 -36.18 -0.64
N ALA A 191 21.97 -34.99 -0.05
CA ALA A 191 20.86 -34.26 0.56
C ALA A 191 19.73 -34.01 -0.44
N ARG A 192 20.06 -33.50 -1.64
CA ARG A 192 19.07 -33.25 -2.70
C ARG A 192 18.33 -34.51 -3.12
N ARG A 193 19.03 -35.64 -3.22
CA ARG A 193 18.40 -36.93 -3.54
C ARG A 193 17.37 -37.32 -2.48
N LEU A 194 17.75 -37.30 -1.20
CA LEU A 194 16.85 -37.64 -0.09
C LEU A 194 15.63 -36.71 -0.01
N VAL A 195 15.83 -35.40 -0.24
CA VAL A 195 14.73 -34.43 -0.32
C VAL A 195 13.77 -34.79 -1.45
N MET A 196 14.28 -35.08 -2.65
CA MET A 196 13.43 -35.41 -3.80
C MET A 196 12.72 -36.75 -3.64
N ASP A 197 13.35 -37.74 -2.99
CA ASP A 197 12.73 -39.02 -2.66
C ASP A 197 11.51 -38.80 -1.72
N ARG A 198 11.65 -37.96 -0.68
CA ARG A 198 10.53 -37.58 0.20
C ARG A 198 9.40 -36.87 -0.54
N VAL A 199 9.74 -35.95 -1.44
CA VAL A 199 8.76 -35.22 -2.26
C VAL A 199 8.00 -36.19 -3.17
N ALA A 200 8.69 -37.14 -3.81
CA ALA A 200 8.08 -38.14 -4.68
C ALA A 200 7.13 -39.08 -3.92
N GLU A 201 7.44 -39.40 -2.67
CA GLU A 201 6.60 -40.23 -1.79
C GLU A 201 5.48 -39.45 -1.07
N GLY A 202 5.41 -38.14 -1.24
CA GLY A 202 4.43 -37.28 -0.58
C GLY A 202 4.68 -37.06 0.93
N ARG A 203 5.87 -37.42 1.44
CA ARG A 203 6.27 -37.27 2.85
C ARG A 203 6.95 -35.92 3.11
N VAL A 204 6.24 -34.83 2.82
CA VAL A 204 6.78 -33.47 2.91
C VAL A 204 6.66 -32.94 4.35
N GLU A 205 7.80 -32.65 4.97
CA GLU A 205 7.89 -32.18 6.36
C GLU A 205 8.67 -30.86 6.46
N LEU A 206 8.72 -30.28 7.66
CA LEU A 206 9.44 -29.01 7.90
C LEU A 206 10.93 -29.12 7.53
N SER A 207 11.56 -30.26 7.83
CA SER A 207 12.95 -30.55 7.47
C SER A 207 13.20 -30.57 5.96
N THR A 208 12.20 -30.98 5.18
CA THR A 208 12.24 -30.93 3.71
C THR A 208 12.39 -29.49 3.22
N LEU A 209 11.60 -28.55 3.79
CA LEU A 209 11.67 -27.13 3.43
C LEU A 209 12.96 -26.47 3.92
N GLN A 210 13.36 -26.73 5.17
CA GLN A 210 14.62 -26.22 5.72
C GLN A 210 15.81 -26.67 4.88
N SER A 211 15.83 -27.93 4.42
CA SER A 211 16.86 -28.46 3.53
C SER A 211 16.87 -27.76 2.17
N LEU A 212 15.71 -27.52 1.57
CA LEU A 212 15.60 -26.79 0.30
C LEU A 212 16.12 -25.34 0.41
N CYS A 213 15.85 -24.65 1.52
CA CYS A 213 16.40 -23.32 1.79
C CYS A 213 17.94 -23.34 1.88
N LEU A 214 18.51 -24.29 2.64
CA LEU A 214 19.96 -24.43 2.78
C LEU A 214 20.63 -24.77 1.43
N LEU A 215 20.07 -25.73 0.68
CA LEU A 215 20.56 -26.09 -0.65
C LEU A 215 20.47 -24.91 -1.63
N SER A 216 19.43 -24.08 -1.55
CA SER A 216 19.35 -22.83 -2.32
C SER A 216 20.52 -21.91 -2.02
N MET A 217 20.86 -21.68 -0.74
CA MET A 217 21.99 -20.82 -0.39
C MET A 217 23.33 -21.39 -0.87
N VAL A 218 23.51 -22.71 -0.77
CA VAL A 218 24.71 -23.41 -1.27
C VAL A 218 24.84 -23.26 -2.78
N ASP A 219 23.76 -23.53 -3.52
CA ASP A 219 23.73 -23.43 -4.97
C ASP A 219 23.95 -21.97 -5.41
N PHE A 220 23.34 -20.99 -4.72
CA PHE A 220 23.51 -19.57 -5.01
C PHE A 220 24.94 -19.09 -4.74
N ALA A 221 25.54 -19.46 -3.60
CA ALA A 221 26.93 -19.13 -3.26
C ALA A 221 27.95 -19.78 -4.22
N SER A 222 27.63 -20.98 -4.73
CA SER A 222 28.36 -21.65 -5.81
C SER A 222 28.03 -21.08 -7.20
N GLY A 223 27.27 -19.97 -7.28
CA GLY A 223 26.80 -19.30 -8.49
C GLY A 223 26.07 -20.24 -9.45
N ASN A 224 25.15 -21.06 -8.94
CA ASN A 224 24.21 -21.85 -9.71
C ASN A 224 22.80 -21.28 -9.46
N ALA A 225 22.58 -20.02 -9.85
CA ALA A 225 21.36 -19.27 -9.53
C ALA A 225 20.07 -19.96 -10.01
N THR A 226 20.09 -20.62 -11.17
CA THR A 226 18.94 -21.40 -11.67
C THR A 226 18.56 -22.55 -10.75
N GLN A 227 19.56 -23.28 -10.22
CA GLN A 227 19.31 -24.39 -9.31
C GLN A 227 18.81 -23.88 -7.95
N ALA A 228 19.37 -22.77 -7.46
CA ALA A 228 18.89 -22.10 -6.26
C ALA A 228 17.42 -21.66 -6.42
N GLY A 229 17.09 -21.01 -7.55
CA GLY A 229 15.72 -20.63 -7.90
C GLY A 229 14.76 -21.83 -7.94
N LEU A 230 15.16 -22.95 -8.55
CA LEU A 230 14.36 -24.17 -8.58
C LEU A 230 14.08 -24.72 -7.18
N ASN A 231 15.10 -24.78 -6.30
CA ASN A 231 14.92 -25.23 -4.92
C ASN A 231 13.89 -24.35 -4.18
N LEU A 232 13.94 -23.03 -4.39
CA LEU A 232 13.00 -22.07 -3.77
C LEU A 232 11.57 -22.18 -4.33
N THR A 233 11.42 -22.39 -5.64
CA THR A 233 10.09 -22.62 -6.24
C THR A 233 9.45 -23.90 -5.70
N ILE A 234 10.22 -24.98 -5.58
CA ILE A 234 9.75 -26.23 -4.98
C ILE A 234 9.36 -26.00 -3.51
N ALA A 235 10.21 -25.33 -2.72
CA ALA A 235 9.92 -25.04 -1.32
C ALA A 235 8.62 -24.22 -1.13
N SER A 236 8.41 -23.22 -2.00
CA SER A 236 7.21 -22.36 -2.00
C SER A 236 5.93 -23.13 -2.28
N HIS A 237 5.93 -23.95 -3.33
CA HIS A 237 4.79 -24.81 -3.67
C HIS A 237 4.49 -25.80 -2.53
N LEU A 238 5.51 -26.44 -1.98
CA LEU A 238 5.37 -27.46 -0.94
C LEU A 238 4.97 -26.90 0.42
N ALA A 239 5.24 -25.63 0.71
CA ALA A 239 4.89 -25.02 1.99
C ALA A 239 3.39 -25.03 2.30
N HIS A 240 2.54 -25.01 1.26
CA HIS A 240 1.08 -25.15 1.36
C HIS A 240 0.63 -26.55 1.82
N SER A 241 1.49 -27.56 1.64
CA SER A 241 1.15 -28.97 1.87
C SER A 241 1.46 -29.45 3.29
N ILE A 242 2.12 -28.62 4.11
CA ILE A 242 2.51 -28.99 5.48
C ILE A 242 1.39 -28.61 6.46
N PRO A 243 0.82 -29.57 7.22
CA PRO A 243 -0.21 -29.29 8.22
C PRO A 243 0.35 -28.53 9.44
N PRO A 244 -0.50 -27.80 10.19
CA PRO A 244 -0.10 -27.19 11.44
C PRO A 244 0.31 -28.23 12.48
N SER A 245 1.53 -28.09 13.02
CA SER A 245 2.04 -28.93 14.11
C SER A 245 1.44 -28.50 15.45
N SER A 246 1.22 -29.46 16.36
CA SER A 246 0.81 -29.21 17.75
C SER A 246 1.99 -28.92 18.68
N ASN A 247 3.23 -29.15 18.25
CA ASN A 247 4.43 -28.86 19.04
C ASN A 247 4.81 -27.37 18.90
N PRO A 248 4.85 -26.58 19.98
CA PRO A 248 5.22 -25.16 19.96
C PRO A 248 6.56 -24.86 19.27
N GLN A 249 7.56 -25.73 19.44
CA GLN A 249 8.88 -25.57 18.82
C GLN A 249 8.79 -25.69 17.29
N ASN A 250 8.04 -26.67 16.80
CA ASN A 250 7.81 -26.87 15.37
C ASN A 250 6.94 -25.76 14.78
N ILE A 251 6.03 -25.15 15.56
CA ILE A 251 5.26 -23.97 15.13
C ILE A 251 6.21 -22.79 14.90
N HIS A 252 7.11 -22.51 15.84
CA HIS A 252 8.05 -21.40 15.72
C HIS A 252 9.04 -21.57 14.56
N GLU A 253 9.68 -22.73 14.44
CA GLU A 253 10.60 -23.02 13.32
C GLU A 253 9.89 -23.04 11.97
N ARG A 254 8.61 -23.46 11.92
CA ARG A 254 7.80 -23.36 10.69
C ARG A 254 7.60 -21.91 10.26
N THR A 255 7.26 -21.01 11.18
CA THR A 255 7.13 -19.57 10.86
C THR A 255 8.45 -18.98 10.36
N LEU A 256 9.56 -19.34 11.01
CA LEU A 256 10.91 -18.92 10.63
C LEU A 256 11.29 -19.43 9.23
N CYS A 257 11.05 -20.70 8.94
CA CYS A 257 11.32 -21.32 7.64
C CYS A 257 10.48 -20.68 6.52
N PHE A 258 9.19 -20.47 6.76
CA PHE A 258 8.27 -19.85 5.80
C PHE A 258 8.70 -18.43 5.43
N ARG A 259 9.06 -17.62 6.43
CA ARG A 259 9.60 -16.27 6.20
C ARG A 259 10.91 -16.31 5.42
N SER A 260 11.76 -17.28 5.72
CA SER A 260 13.04 -17.49 5.04
C SER A 260 12.87 -17.83 3.56
N ILE A 261 11.85 -18.61 3.19
CA ILE A 261 11.52 -18.88 1.77
C ILE A 261 11.21 -17.57 1.05
N VAL A 262 10.36 -16.71 1.61
CA VAL A 262 9.97 -15.42 1.02
C VAL A 262 11.18 -14.48 0.88
N VAL A 263 11.99 -14.36 1.94
CA VAL A 263 13.21 -13.55 1.92
C VAL A 263 14.16 -14.05 0.83
N LEU A 264 14.46 -15.34 0.76
CA LEU A 264 15.35 -15.90 -0.27
C LEU A 264 14.78 -15.72 -1.68
N GLN A 265 13.48 -15.86 -1.89
CA GLN A 265 12.87 -15.58 -3.19
C GLN A 265 13.08 -14.13 -3.63
N ASN A 266 12.97 -13.19 -2.69
CA ASN A 266 13.18 -11.77 -2.99
C ASN A 266 14.65 -11.42 -3.20
N LEU A 267 15.57 -12.10 -2.52
CA LEU A 267 17.02 -11.86 -2.59
C LEU A 267 17.74 -12.63 -3.70
N GLN A 268 17.30 -13.86 -3.99
CA GLN A 268 17.99 -14.82 -4.88
C GLN A 268 17.14 -15.27 -6.07
N GLY A 269 15.82 -15.06 -6.03
CA GLY A 269 14.91 -15.54 -7.09
C GLY A 269 15.17 -14.90 -8.45
N CYS A 270 14.91 -15.68 -9.51
CA CYS A 270 15.16 -15.27 -10.89
C CYS A 270 14.32 -14.05 -11.27
N ILE A 271 14.97 -13.02 -11.79
CA ILE A 271 14.30 -11.82 -12.29
C ILE A 271 13.94 -12.06 -13.76
N ALA A 272 12.68 -12.40 -14.04
CA ALA A 272 12.22 -12.52 -15.42
C ALA A 272 12.49 -11.20 -16.17
N PRO A 273 13.08 -11.22 -17.38
CA PRO A 273 13.18 -10.02 -18.19
C PRO A 273 11.75 -9.55 -18.45
N ALA A 274 11.43 -8.31 -18.04
CA ALA A 274 10.10 -7.76 -18.14
C ALA A 274 9.57 -7.81 -19.59
N THR A 275 8.88 -8.90 -19.96
CA THR A 275 7.96 -8.91 -21.09
C THR A 275 6.80 -8.02 -20.69
N LYS A 276 6.95 -6.72 -20.99
CA LYS A 276 5.96 -5.64 -20.91
C LYS A 276 4.77 -5.96 -19.99
N LEU A 277 4.89 -5.61 -18.71
CA LEU A 277 3.72 -5.29 -17.86
C LEU A 277 3.08 -4.01 -18.43
N ARG A 278 2.37 -4.13 -19.56
CA ARG A 278 1.57 -3.06 -20.14
C ARG A 278 0.21 -3.65 -20.50
N ASN A 279 -0.81 -3.19 -19.77
CA ASN A 279 -2.24 -3.50 -19.85
C ASN A 279 -2.74 -4.66 -18.97
N ASP A 280 -2.88 -4.38 -17.67
CA ASP A 280 -4.20 -4.54 -17.05
C ASP A 280 -4.64 -3.16 -16.53
N ARG A 281 -5.78 -2.69 -17.04
CA ARG A 281 -6.36 -1.35 -16.77
C ARG A 281 -7.48 -1.40 -15.74
N THR A 282 -7.39 -2.36 -14.82
CA THR A 282 -8.36 -2.59 -13.76
C THR A 282 -7.59 -2.73 -12.45
N ASP A 283 -7.19 -1.60 -11.88
CA ASP A 283 -7.00 -1.36 -10.44
C ASP A 283 -6.25 -0.04 -10.26
N ILE A 284 -6.96 0.98 -9.75
CA ILE A 284 -6.43 2.34 -9.49
C ILE A 284 -6.11 2.48 -7.99
N HIS A 285 -5.80 1.36 -7.33
CA HIS A 285 -5.33 1.35 -5.95
C HIS A 285 -3.82 1.17 -5.92
N ASN A 286 -3.14 2.13 -5.29
CA ASN A 286 -1.77 2.05 -4.78
C ASN A 286 -0.73 1.40 -5.72
N PRO A 287 -0.15 2.12 -6.70
CA PRO A 287 0.74 1.53 -7.69
C PRO A 287 1.96 0.84 -7.07
N ALA A 288 2.50 1.33 -5.95
CA ALA A 288 3.64 0.67 -5.28
C ALA A 288 3.26 -0.69 -4.66
N PHE A 289 2.09 -0.81 -4.01
CA PHE A 289 1.69 -2.05 -3.34
C PHE A 289 1.15 -3.10 -4.32
N THR A 290 0.38 -2.67 -5.33
CA THR A 290 -0.16 -3.53 -6.40
C THR A 290 0.94 -4.02 -7.34
N PHE A 291 2.01 -3.24 -7.53
CA PHE A 291 3.21 -3.68 -8.26
C PHE A 291 4.09 -4.64 -7.44
N ILE A 292 4.18 -4.45 -6.12
CA ILE A 292 4.81 -5.42 -5.21
C ILE A 292 4.06 -6.76 -5.22
N THR A 293 2.72 -6.74 -5.24
CA THR A 293 1.89 -7.95 -5.29
C THR A 293 1.82 -8.58 -6.67
N SER A 294 1.91 -7.81 -7.76
CA SER A 294 1.92 -8.36 -9.13
C SER A 294 3.31 -8.86 -9.57
N CYS A 295 4.38 -8.31 -9.02
CA CYS A 295 5.76 -8.78 -9.27
C CYS A 295 6.17 -9.91 -8.33
N ALA A 296 5.49 -10.08 -7.21
CA ALA A 296 5.57 -11.28 -6.39
C ALA A 296 4.69 -12.38 -7.00
N ALA A 297 5.17 -13.62 -6.96
CA ALA A 297 4.38 -14.75 -7.46
C ALA A 297 3.00 -14.80 -6.76
N PRO A 298 1.96 -15.35 -7.42
CA PRO A 298 0.61 -15.57 -6.85
C PRO A 298 0.57 -16.31 -5.49
N GLU A 299 1.70 -16.86 -5.07
CA GLU A 299 1.92 -17.64 -3.85
C GLU A 299 2.25 -16.82 -2.61
N MET A 300 2.39 -15.49 -2.74
CA MET A 300 2.71 -14.61 -1.61
C MET A 300 1.48 -14.28 -0.74
N SER A 301 0.29 -14.76 -1.12
CA SER A 301 -0.96 -14.66 -0.35
C SER A 301 -0.98 -15.52 0.92
N LEU A 302 0.03 -16.37 1.09
CA LEU A 302 0.11 -17.37 2.15
C LEU A 302 0.86 -16.87 3.42
N TYR A 303 1.47 -15.69 3.38
CA TYR A 303 2.34 -15.21 4.46
C TYR A 303 1.98 -13.80 4.89
N GLN A 304 1.66 -13.67 6.18
CA GLN A 304 1.33 -12.43 6.88
C GLN A 304 2.47 -11.40 6.80
N LEU A 305 2.56 -10.67 5.69
CA LEU A 305 3.17 -9.32 5.66
C LEU A 305 2.25 -8.27 6.31
N GLU A 306 1.10 -8.70 6.83
CA GLU A 306 0.16 -7.97 7.69
C GLU A 306 0.69 -7.74 9.12
N GLU A 307 1.81 -8.38 9.50
CA GLU A 307 2.44 -8.10 10.79
C GLU A 307 2.96 -6.66 10.85
N PRO A 308 2.74 -5.93 11.97
CA PRO A 308 3.27 -4.59 12.13
C PRO A 308 4.77 -4.58 11.85
N LEU A 309 5.22 -3.59 11.06
CA LEU A 309 6.64 -3.45 10.68
C LEU A 309 7.58 -3.42 11.90
N ASP A 310 7.07 -2.98 13.06
CA ASP A 310 7.80 -2.89 14.32
C ASP A 310 7.80 -4.17 15.19
N LYS A 311 7.10 -5.23 14.77
CA LYS A 311 6.96 -6.48 15.56
C LYS A 311 8.30 -7.16 15.82
N SER A 312 9.15 -7.24 14.81
CA SER A 312 10.52 -7.74 14.96
C SER A 312 11.41 -7.20 13.86
N ILE A 313 12.72 -7.18 14.12
CA ILE A 313 13.70 -6.74 13.13
C ILE A 313 13.72 -7.64 11.89
N SER A 314 13.42 -8.93 12.05
CA SER A 314 13.27 -9.87 10.93
C SER A 314 12.04 -9.54 10.05
N THR A 315 10.97 -8.98 10.61
CA THR A 315 9.82 -8.49 9.83
C THR A 315 10.22 -7.28 8.99
N LEU A 316 11.01 -6.35 9.55
CA LEU A 316 11.54 -5.20 8.81
C LEU A 316 12.52 -5.63 7.70
N ALA A 317 13.42 -6.57 7.99
CA ALA A 317 14.33 -7.14 7.00
C ALA A 317 13.58 -7.81 5.83
N CYS A 318 12.46 -8.49 6.12
CA CYS A 318 11.59 -9.06 5.08
C CYS A 318 11.01 -7.98 4.16
N HIS A 319 10.56 -6.85 4.69
CA HIS A 319 10.03 -5.74 3.88
C HIS A 319 11.10 -5.07 3.01
N PHE A 320 12.31 -4.89 3.55
CA PHE A 320 13.44 -4.39 2.76
C PHE A 320 13.86 -5.38 1.67
N SER A 321 13.76 -6.70 1.90
CA SER A 321 14.00 -7.70 0.83
C SER A 321 13.07 -7.52 -0.37
N VAL A 322 11.80 -7.16 -0.14
CA VAL A 322 10.81 -6.88 -1.19
C VAL A 322 11.19 -5.63 -1.98
N THR A 323 11.53 -4.54 -1.30
CA THR A 323 11.94 -3.30 -1.99
C THR A 323 13.26 -3.49 -2.74
N TRP A 324 14.19 -4.27 -2.18
CA TRP A 324 15.42 -4.67 -2.87
C TRP A 324 15.12 -5.43 -4.17
N ARG A 325 14.18 -6.38 -4.16
CA ARG A 325 13.72 -7.06 -5.39
C ARG A 325 13.26 -6.07 -6.44
N LEU A 326 12.45 -5.07 -6.08
CA LEU A 326 12.00 -4.04 -7.02
C LEU A 326 13.17 -3.21 -7.58
N ALA A 327 14.15 -2.85 -6.75
CA ALA A 327 15.34 -2.13 -7.18
C ALA A 327 16.19 -2.98 -8.15
N ARG A 328 16.32 -4.28 -7.91
CA ARG A 328 16.97 -5.21 -8.86
C ARG A 328 16.18 -5.35 -10.17
N MET A 329 14.85 -5.35 -10.11
CA MET A 329 13.99 -5.34 -11.31
C MET A 329 14.17 -4.05 -12.12
N TYR A 330 14.27 -2.90 -11.46
CA TYR A 330 14.62 -1.62 -12.08
C TYR A 330 15.99 -1.70 -12.77
N ALA A 331 17.01 -2.25 -12.11
CA ALA A 331 18.32 -2.41 -12.73
C ALA A 331 18.27 -3.34 -13.97
N ALA A 332 17.43 -4.38 -13.93
CA ALA A 332 17.30 -5.36 -15.00
C ALA A 332 16.38 -4.96 -16.17
N SER A 333 15.54 -3.94 -16.03
CA SER A 333 14.56 -3.56 -17.07
C SER A 333 15.19 -2.77 -18.21
N ARG A 334 14.70 -3.00 -19.43
CA ARG A 334 15.13 -2.28 -20.64
C ARG A 334 14.20 -1.09 -20.87
N VAL A 335 14.77 0.10 -21.07
CA VAL A 335 14.00 1.32 -21.33
C VAL A 335 13.63 1.43 -22.81
N ALA A 336 12.33 1.46 -23.09
CA ALA A 336 11.78 1.79 -24.39
C ALA A 336 11.61 3.31 -24.55
N PRO A 337 11.56 3.84 -25.78
CA PRO A 337 11.35 5.28 -26.03
C PRO A 337 10.05 5.83 -25.43
N ASP A 338 9.02 4.99 -25.25
CA ASP A 338 7.70 5.37 -24.74
C ASP A 338 7.57 5.27 -23.21
N ASP A 339 8.62 4.86 -22.51
CA ASP A 339 8.58 4.68 -21.06
C ASP A 339 8.59 6.04 -20.36
N PRO A 340 7.89 6.19 -19.22
CA PRO A 340 7.90 7.45 -18.48
C PRO A 340 9.31 7.78 -17.97
N PRO A 341 9.72 9.07 -17.96
CA PRO A 341 11.02 9.45 -17.43
C PRO A 341 11.12 9.20 -15.91
N PRO A 342 12.33 9.07 -15.34
CA PRO A 342 12.50 8.73 -13.93
C PRO A 342 11.75 9.63 -12.94
N TRP A 343 11.61 10.92 -13.23
CA TRP A 343 10.89 11.89 -12.38
C TRP A 343 9.36 11.87 -12.51
N ASP A 344 8.78 11.05 -13.40
CA ASP A 344 7.33 10.85 -13.46
C ASP A 344 6.88 9.93 -12.33
N SER A 345 5.79 10.27 -11.65
CA SER A 345 5.19 9.47 -10.56
C SER A 345 4.87 8.00 -10.93
N ARG A 346 4.72 7.69 -12.22
CA ARG A 346 4.39 6.36 -12.75
C ARG A 346 5.62 5.58 -13.20
N SER A 347 6.83 6.14 -13.08
CA SER A 347 8.07 5.47 -13.45
C SER A 347 8.42 4.36 -12.45
N ASP A 348 9.13 3.34 -12.92
CA ASP A 348 9.68 2.29 -12.06
C ASP A 348 10.64 2.86 -10.99
N TYR A 349 11.37 3.93 -11.32
CA TYR A 349 12.17 4.71 -10.37
C TYR A 349 11.32 5.27 -9.23
N SER A 350 10.26 6.02 -9.54
CA SER A 350 9.38 6.66 -8.56
C SER A 350 8.69 5.64 -7.66
N MET A 351 8.31 4.49 -8.23
CA MET A 351 7.67 3.40 -7.49
C MET A 351 8.62 2.74 -6.49
N VAL A 352 9.87 2.47 -6.88
CA VAL A 352 10.88 1.93 -5.95
C VAL A 352 11.22 2.93 -4.85
N MET A 353 11.42 4.21 -5.18
CA MET A 353 11.67 5.26 -4.19
C MET A 353 10.48 5.45 -3.22
N GLN A 354 9.24 5.35 -3.72
CA GLN A 354 8.04 5.40 -2.89
C GLN A 354 8.01 4.22 -1.90
N SER A 355 8.29 2.99 -2.36
CA SER A 355 8.37 1.82 -1.49
C SER A 355 9.46 1.97 -0.43
N HIS A 356 10.63 2.44 -0.83
CA HIS A 356 11.78 2.68 0.04
C HIS A 356 11.45 3.69 1.15
N HIS A 357 10.94 4.88 0.80
CA HIS A 357 10.54 5.89 1.78
C HIS A 357 9.36 5.45 2.64
N SER A 358 8.40 4.69 2.08
CA SER A 358 7.25 4.19 2.85
C SER A 358 7.69 3.26 3.98
N ILE A 359 8.67 2.38 3.74
CA ILE A 359 9.23 1.51 4.78
C ILE A 359 10.00 2.35 5.80
N ASP A 360 10.84 3.28 5.37
CA ASP A 360 11.62 4.13 6.27
C ASP A 360 10.71 4.96 7.20
N CYS A 361 9.67 5.61 6.67
CA CYS A 361 8.71 6.38 7.46
C CYS A 361 7.91 5.54 8.47
N ARG A 362 7.68 4.26 8.18
CA ARG A 362 6.96 3.34 9.07
C ARG A 362 7.89 2.61 10.05
N SER A 363 9.21 2.67 9.82
CA SER A 363 10.19 1.99 10.64
C SER A 363 10.37 2.71 11.99
N SER A 364 10.45 1.92 13.06
CA SER A 364 10.65 2.47 14.40
C SER A 364 12.04 3.08 14.54
N VAL A 365 12.14 4.18 15.28
CA VAL A 365 13.40 4.90 15.52
C VAL A 365 14.47 3.97 16.12
N LYS A 366 14.07 2.94 16.88
CA LYS A 366 14.96 1.91 17.43
C LYS A 366 15.70 1.07 16.38
N TYR A 367 15.27 1.06 15.12
CA TYR A 367 15.97 0.36 14.02
C TYR A 367 16.84 1.31 13.18
N ARG A 368 16.94 2.58 13.55
CA ARG A 368 17.84 3.54 12.88
C ARG A 368 19.27 3.35 13.35
N PHE A 369 20.23 3.54 12.46
CA PHE A 369 21.65 3.40 12.77
C PHE A 369 22.07 4.18 14.02
N ALA A 370 21.73 5.48 14.08
CA ALA A 370 22.14 6.39 15.14
C ALA A 370 21.65 6.00 16.55
N CYS A 371 20.50 5.31 16.65
CA CYS A 371 19.89 4.98 17.94
C CYS A 371 20.50 3.74 18.60
N ASN A 372 21.20 2.91 17.83
CA ASN A 372 21.75 1.64 18.33
C ASN A 372 23.21 1.72 18.77
N ARG A 373 23.89 2.85 18.50
CA ARG A 373 25.26 3.14 18.95
C ARG A 373 26.17 1.91 18.90
N ILE A 374 26.23 1.24 17.75
CA ILE A 374 26.96 -0.02 17.59
C ILE A 374 28.44 0.08 18.02
N ASP A 375 29.02 1.29 17.90
CA ASP A 375 30.35 1.62 18.42
C ASP A 375 30.50 1.41 19.94
N ASP A 376 29.44 1.54 20.73
CA ASP A 376 29.45 1.35 22.19
C ASP A 376 29.40 -0.14 22.60
N HIS A 377 28.98 -1.03 21.70
CA HIS A 377 28.85 -2.46 22.00
C HIS A 377 30.17 -3.20 21.82
N ALA A 378 30.56 -4.02 22.81
CA ALA A 378 31.72 -4.90 22.68
C ALA A 378 31.49 -5.97 21.58
N PRO A 379 32.54 -6.39 20.84
CA PRO A 379 32.44 -7.44 19.82
C PRO A 379 31.70 -8.70 20.30
N ASP A 380 32.01 -9.17 21.50
CA ASP A 380 31.39 -10.36 22.10
C ASP A 380 29.88 -10.18 22.34
N ALA A 381 29.43 -8.97 22.67
CA ALA A 381 28.01 -8.67 22.85
C ALA A 381 27.24 -8.67 21.53
N ILE A 382 27.86 -8.21 20.44
CA ILE A 382 27.31 -8.29 19.08
C ILE A 382 27.21 -9.76 18.65
N GLN A 383 28.25 -10.56 18.95
CA GLN A 383 28.30 -11.98 18.66
C GLN A 383 27.29 -12.80 19.49
N ALA A 384 26.93 -12.36 20.70
CA ALA A 384 25.93 -13.01 21.53
C ALA A 384 24.48 -12.72 21.09
N GLN A 385 24.24 -11.65 20.31
CA GLN A 385 22.90 -11.23 19.87
C GLN A 385 22.78 -11.15 18.34
N ARG A 386 23.38 -12.10 17.62
CA ARG A 386 23.42 -12.10 16.14
C ARG A 386 22.03 -12.13 15.50
N GLN A 387 21.07 -12.82 16.11
CA GLN A 387 19.67 -12.87 15.65
C GLN A 387 19.03 -11.48 15.52
N TRP A 388 19.56 -10.48 16.22
CA TRP A 388 19.14 -9.09 16.12
C TRP A 388 20.11 -8.25 15.26
N TRP A 389 21.42 -8.34 15.51
CA TRP A 389 22.41 -7.50 14.81
C TRP A 389 22.58 -7.83 13.32
N MET A 390 22.46 -9.09 12.90
CA MET A 390 22.64 -9.43 11.48
C MET A 390 21.49 -8.91 10.60
N PRO A 391 20.20 -9.12 10.95
CA PRO A 391 19.10 -8.47 10.24
C PRO A 391 19.17 -6.93 10.29
N PHE A 392 19.64 -6.35 11.39
CA PHE A 392 19.86 -4.91 11.51
C PHE A 392 20.84 -4.40 10.45
N LEU A 393 22.03 -5.00 10.38
CA LEU A 393 23.07 -4.63 9.42
C LEU A 393 22.60 -4.83 7.99
N PHE A 394 21.90 -5.93 7.70
CA PHE A 394 21.25 -6.17 6.42
C PHE A 394 20.33 -5.01 6.01
N ILE A 395 19.46 -4.55 6.93
CA ILE A 395 18.57 -3.42 6.69
C ILE A 395 19.36 -2.16 6.34
N GLN A 396 20.41 -1.82 7.10
CA GLN A 396 21.17 -0.59 6.87
C GLN A 396 21.87 -0.59 5.50
N PHE A 397 22.55 -1.69 5.14
CA PHE A 397 23.20 -1.82 3.84
C PHE A 397 22.20 -1.73 2.69
N VAL A 398 21.09 -2.47 2.76
CA VAL A 398 20.07 -2.47 1.71
C VAL A 398 19.39 -1.10 1.60
N HIS A 399 19.08 -0.47 2.73
CA HIS A 399 18.49 0.87 2.79
C HIS A 399 19.36 1.87 2.01
N GLU A 400 20.63 1.99 2.35
CA GLU A 400 21.53 2.95 1.70
C GLU A 400 21.85 2.60 0.24
N THR A 401 21.83 1.31 -0.11
CA THR A 401 22.17 0.87 -1.47
C THR A 401 21.02 1.10 -2.47
N ILE A 402 19.75 1.06 -2.05
CA ILE A 402 18.60 1.23 -2.98
C ILE A 402 18.71 2.56 -3.77
N PRO A 403 18.89 3.74 -3.13
CA PRO A 403 19.10 4.97 -3.86
C PRO A 403 20.39 4.97 -4.71
N CYS A 404 21.47 4.33 -4.25
CA CYS A 404 22.71 4.20 -5.04
C CYS A 404 22.48 3.41 -6.33
N LEU A 405 21.74 2.30 -6.27
CA LEU A 405 21.43 1.47 -7.43
C LEU A 405 20.53 2.22 -8.42
N LEU A 406 19.48 2.88 -7.92
CA LEU A 406 18.54 3.63 -8.75
C LEU A 406 19.20 4.80 -9.48
N ASN A 407 20.09 5.49 -8.79
CA ASN A 407 20.81 6.63 -9.33
C ASN A 407 22.17 6.26 -9.92
N HIS A 408 22.49 4.96 -10.06
CA HIS A 408 23.80 4.52 -10.52
C HIS A 408 24.14 5.19 -11.88
N PRO A 409 25.29 5.86 -12.04
CA PRO A 409 25.55 6.71 -13.21
C PRO A 409 25.44 5.95 -14.54
N PHE A 410 25.92 4.69 -14.57
CA PHE A 410 25.68 3.80 -15.71
C PHE A 410 24.20 3.61 -16.07
N LEU A 411 23.35 3.22 -15.11
CA LEU A 411 21.94 2.95 -15.35
C LEU A 411 21.20 4.23 -15.75
N LEU A 412 21.39 5.33 -15.02
CA LEU A 412 20.80 6.62 -15.37
C LEU A 412 21.22 7.07 -16.77
N SER A 413 22.50 6.94 -17.14
CA SER A 413 22.98 7.34 -18.47
C SER A 413 22.31 6.57 -19.60
N MET A 414 21.92 5.30 -19.37
CA MET A 414 21.17 4.49 -20.33
C MET A 414 19.72 4.95 -20.44
N ARG A 415 19.07 5.25 -19.31
CA ARG A 415 17.66 5.66 -19.27
C ARG A 415 17.43 7.07 -19.79
N LEU A 416 18.35 7.98 -19.51
CA LEU A 416 18.25 9.39 -19.90
C LEU A 416 18.58 9.61 -21.39
N ARG A 417 18.99 8.57 -22.14
CA ARG A 417 19.28 8.70 -23.59
C ARG A 417 18.12 9.29 -24.37
N SER A 418 16.89 8.90 -24.05
CA SER A 418 15.66 9.38 -24.71
C SER A 418 15.21 10.77 -24.22
N PHE A 419 15.81 11.31 -23.15
CA PHE A 419 15.35 12.52 -22.45
C PHE A 419 16.42 13.62 -22.33
N ARG A 420 17.55 13.51 -23.04
CA ARG A 420 18.73 14.39 -22.84
C ARG A 420 18.42 15.89 -22.84
N GLN A 421 17.41 16.35 -23.57
CA GLN A 421 17.02 17.76 -23.66
C GLN A 421 15.96 18.19 -22.63
N THR A 422 15.33 17.23 -21.94
CA THR A 422 14.20 17.46 -21.04
C THR A 422 14.48 17.07 -19.59
N VAL A 423 15.72 16.66 -19.27
CA VAL A 423 16.11 16.29 -17.91
C VAL A 423 16.04 17.51 -16.99
N PRO A 424 15.22 17.48 -15.92
CA PRO A 424 15.18 18.55 -14.94
C PRO A 424 16.52 18.67 -14.20
N VAL A 425 17.08 19.87 -14.14
CA VAL A 425 18.30 20.16 -13.36
C VAL A 425 18.16 19.72 -11.89
N PRO A 426 17.03 19.94 -11.19
CA PRO A 426 16.86 19.48 -9.81
C PRO A 426 16.98 17.96 -9.66
N PHE A 427 16.49 17.19 -10.64
CA PHE A 427 16.58 15.72 -10.61
C PHE A 427 18.04 15.26 -10.67
N MET A 428 18.87 15.89 -11.51
CA MET A 428 20.31 15.56 -11.60
C MET A 428 21.06 15.90 -10.31
N GLN A 429 20.77 17.06 -9.71
CA GLN A 429 21.37 17.47 -8.44
C GLN A 429 21.00 16.50 -7.31
N GLN A 430 19.72 16.15 -7.18
CA GLN A 430 19.23 15.20 -6.19
C GLN A 430 19.82 13.80 -6.38
N SER A 431 19.93 13.35 -7.64
CA SER A 431 20.53 12.05 -7.96
C SER A 431 21.98 11.99 -7.50
N LEU A 432 22.77 13.02 -7.80
CA LEU A 432 24.17 13.10 -7.39
C LEU A 432 24.35 13.17 -5.87
N GLU A 433 23.52 13.97 -5.18
CA GLU A 433 23.54 14.08 -3.73
C GLU A 433 23.18 12.73 -3.06
N ALA A 434 22.15 12.04 -3.57
CA ALA A 434 21.76 10.74 -3.09
C ALA A 434 22.89 9.71 -3.24
N ILE A 435 23.54 9.63 -4.40
CA ILE A 435 24.67 8.70 -4.61
C ILE A 435 25.79 8.98 -3.60
N ASN A 436 26.21 10.24 -3.48
CA ASN A 436 27.34 10.62 -2.64
C ASN A 436 27.06 10.38 -1.15
N ARG A 437 25.85 10.69 -0.69
CA ARG A 437 25.46 10.48 0.71
C ARG A 437 25.40 9.01 1.07
N ASN A 438 24.64 8.23 0.32
CA ASN A 438 24.34 6.87 0.71
C ASN A 438 25.55 5.93 0.47
N ALA A 439 26.38 6.19 -0.55
CA ALA A 439 27.64 5.44 -0.75
C ALA A 439 28.61 5.59 0.44
N ARG A 440 28.69 6.79 1.05
CA ARG A 440 29.54 7.01 2.23
C ARG A 440 29.04 6.24 3.46
N TRP A 441 27.73 6.12 3.64
CA TRP A 441 27.17 5.30 4.72
C TRP A 441 27.54 3.82 4.56
N VAL A 442 27.48 3.28 3.34
CA VAL A 442 27.89 1.88 3.08
C VAL A 442 29.38 1.68 3.40
N LEU A 443 30.27 2.60 3.00
CA LEU A 443 31.69 2.55 3.37
C LEU A 443 31.90 2.59 4.89
N TYR A 444 31.15 3.43 5.59
CA TYR A 444 31.21 3.54 7.05
C TYR A 444 30.70 2.27 7.74
N PHE A 445 29.63 1.63 7.25
CA PHE A 445 29.19 0.36 7.79
C PHE A 445 30.24 -0.75 7.62
N MET A 446 31.00 -0.74 6.54
CA MET A 446 32.14 -1.66 6.37
C MET A 446 33.23 -1.43 7.43
N ASP A 447 33.53 -0.17 7.77
CA ASP A 447 34.49 0.15 8.84
C ASP A 447 34.02 -0.35 10.20
N VAL A 448 32.73 -0.17 10.48
CA VAL A 448 32.12 -0.67 11.72
C VAL A 448 32.24 -2.19 11.79
N LEU A 449 31.96 -2.91 10.70
CA LEU A 449 32.10 -4.37 10.65
C LEU A 449 33.55 -4.81 10.86
N ASP A 450 34.52 -4.16 10.20
CA ASP A 450 35.94 -4.46 10.34
C ASP A 450 36.45 -4.16 11.76
N LYS A 451 36.09 -3.01 12.34
CA LYS A 451 36.44 -2.59 13.71
C LYS A 451 35.86 -3.52 14.77
N LYS A 452 34.65 -4.04 14.55
CA LYS A 452 33.96 -4.95 15.47
C LYS A 452 34.28 -6.42 15.23
N GLY A 453 35.04 -6.77 14.18
CA GLY A 453 35.40 -8.15 13.86
C GLY A 453 34.19 -9.04 13.51
N VAL A 454 33.10 -8.45 13.02
CA VAL A 454 31.86 -9.16 12.73
C VAL A 454 32.01 -9.97 11.45
N GLN A 455 31.82 -11.30 11.55
CA GLN A 455 31.87 -12.19 10.39
C GLN A 455 30.62 -12.05 9.53
N VAL A 456 30.81 -11.76 8.24
CA VAL A 456 29.73 -11.57 7.26
C VAL A 456 29.92 -12.50 6.07
N CYS A 457 28.88 -13.24 5.71
CA CYS A 457 28.88 -14.13 4.55
C CYS A 457 27.67 -13.93 3.62
N ASP A 458 26.82 -12.93 3.90
CA ASP A 458 25.61 -12.65 3.10
C ASP A 458 25.98 -12.16 1.68
N PRO A 459 25.63 -12.91 0.62
CA PRO A 459 25.89 -12.49 -0.76
C PRO A 459 25.20 -11.17 -1.16
N VAL A 460 24.11 -10.80 -0.49
CA VAL A 460 23.40 -9.53 -0.77
C VAL A 460 24.23 -8.34 -0.29
N LEU A 461 24.88 -8.46 0.87
CA LEU A 461 25.80 -7.41 1.34
C LEU A 461 26.99 -7.26 0.41
N ALA A 462 27.52 -8.36 -0.11
CA ALA A 462 28.52 -8.32 -1.16
C ALA A 462 28.01 -7.59 -2.42
N HIS A 463 26.77 -7.83 -2.85
CA HIS A 463 26.17 -7.12 -3.98
C HIS A 463 26.00 -5.62 -3.70
N CYS A 464 25.60 -5.23 -2.48
CA CYS A 464 25.54 -3.83 -2.06
C CYS A 464 26.91 -3.13 -2.19
N VAL A 465 27.97 -3.79 -1.71
CA VAL A 465 29.34 -3.28 -1.82
C VAL A 465 29.80 -3.21 -3.28
N VAL A 466 29.40 -4.16 -4.14
CA VAL A 466 29.68 -4.11 -5.58
C VAL A 466 29.04 -2.88 -6.23
N VAL A 467 27.78 -2.56 -5.93
CA VAL A 467 27.08 -1.36 -6.46
C VAL A 467 27.83 -0.08 -6.08
N VAL A 468 28.30 0.01 -4.84
CA VAL A 468 29.08 1.17 -4.36
C VAL A 468 30.47 1.20 -4.98
N ALA A 469 31.13 0.05 -5.12
CA ALA A 469 32.42 -0.06 -5.80
C ALA A 469 32.33 0.41 -7.24
N THR A 470 31.28 0.04 -7.99
CA THR A 470 31.12 0.45 -9.38
C THR A 470 30.84 1.95 -9.53
N ILE A 471 30.15 2.58 -8.57
CA ILE A 471 30.03 4.04 -8.49
C ILE A 471 31.39 4.70 -8.30
N HIS A 472 32.19 4.24 -7.32
CA HIS A 472 33.53 4.77 -7.07
C HIS A 472 34.48 4.56 -8.25
N LEU A 473 34.39 3.41 -8.93
CA LEU A 473 35.12 3.14 -10.15
C LEU A 473 34.77 4.17 -11.23
N GLN A 474 33.49 4.46 -11.44
CA GLN A 474 33.06 5.49 -12.41
C GLN A 474 33.55 6.89 -12.02
N HIS A 475 33.48 7.26 -10.74
CA HIS A 475 33.99 8.56 -10.26
C HIS A 475 35.53 8.68 -10.32
N SER A 476 36.27 7.57 -10.40
CA SER A 476 37.73 7.59 -10.57
C SER A 476 38.20 8.09 -11.95
N PHE A 477 37.27 8.25 -12.90
CA PHE A 477 37.53 8.79 -14.23
C PHE A 477 37.26 10.28 -14.37
N VAL A 478 36.87 10.97 -13.28
CA VAL A 478 36.70 12.43 -13.26
C VAL A 478 38.06 13.13 -13.38
N GLU A 479 38.10 14.27 -14.08
CA GLU A 479 39.33 15.04 -14.31
C GLU A 479 39.91 15.69 -13.04
N ASP A 480 39.05 15.98 -12.06
CA ASP A 480 39.44 16.54 -10.77
C ASP A 480 40.32 15.54 -9.97
N PRO A 481 41.59 15.88 -9.68
CA PRO A 481 42.53 14.98 -9.01
C PRO A 481 42.13 14.64 -7.57
N VAL A 482 41.43 15.54 -6.85
CA VAL A 482 41.02 15.33 -5.45
C VAL A 482 39.85 14.35 -5.39
N LEU A 483 38.84 14.55 -6.23
CA LEU A 483 37.69 13.65 -6.33
C LEU A 483 38.11 12.27 -6.83
N LYS A 484 39.02 12.23 -7.81
CA LYS A 484 39.63 11.00 -8.31
C LYS A 484 40.35 10.21 -7.22
N GLY A 485 41.21 10.86 -6.42
CA GLY A 485 41.92 10.20 -5.32
C GLY A 485 40.98 9.62 -4.26
N LYS A 486 39.94 10.38 -3.87
CA LYS A 486 38.90 9.90 -2.94
C LYS A 486 38.12 8.71 -3.51
N ALA A 487 37.78 8.75 -4.80
CA ALA A 487 37.07 7.67 -5.47
C ALA A 487 37.90 6.38 -5.58
N GLN A 488 39.20 6.49 -5.89
CA GLN A 488 40.12 5.35 -5.92
C GLN A 488 40.25 4.69 -4.54
N THR A 489 40.38 5.51 -3.49
CA THR A 489 40.44 5.01 -2.10
C THR A 489 39.17 4.26 -1.72
N GLY A 490 38.00 4.82 -2.03
CA GLY A 490 36.71 4.17 -1.78
C GLY A 490 36.55 2.84 -2.56
N PHE A 491 37.00 2.80 -3.81
CA PHE A 491 37.00 1.58 -4.63
C PHE A 491 37.90 0.49 -4.03
N GLU A 492 39.14 0.81 -3.67
CA GLU A 492 40.07 -0.14 -3.06
C GLU A 492 39.55 -0.70 -1.75
N LYS A 493 38.91 0.14 -0.93
CA LYS A 493 38.26 -0.26 0.32
C LYS A 493 37.14 -1.28 0.08
N CYS A 494 36.25 -1.03 -0.89
CA CYS A 494 35.23 -1.98 -1.31
C CYS A 494 35.84 -3.31 -1.76
N MET A 495 36.89 -3.25 -2.59
CA MET A 495 37.55 -4.44 -3.10
C MET A 495 38.24 -5.27 -2.01
N ASN A 496 38.87 -4.62 -1.03
CA ASN A 496 39.48 -5.31 0.11
C ASN A 496 38.43 -6.04 0.97
N PHE A 497 37.29 -5.39 1.23
CA PHE A 497 36.18 -6.01 1.94
C PHE A 497 35.62 -7.22 1.17
N LEU A 498 35.39 -7.07 -0.14
CA LEU A 498 34.92 -8.17 -0.99
C LEU A 498 35.91 -9.33 -1.01
N ARG A 499 37.24 -9.10 -1.07
CA ARG A 499 38.23 -10.20 -1.00
C ARG A 499 38.14 -10.99 0.30
N LYS A 500 37.94 -10.32 1.44
CA LYS A 500 37.74 -10.98 2.75
C LYS A 500 36.51 -11.89 2.74
N MET A 501 35.39 -11.44 2.15
CA MET A 501 34.18 -12.25 1.99
C MET A 501 34.34 -13.36 0.94
N ALA A 502 35.04 -13.05 -0.16
CA ALA A 502 35.08 -13.86 -1.37
C ALA A 502 36.10 -15.01 -1.33
N ASN A 503 37.03 -15.03 -0.35
CA ASN A 503 37.75 -16.26 0.01
C ASN A 503 36.78 -17.43 0.29
N ASN A 504 35.51 -17.12 0.60
CA ASN A 504 34.44 -18.08 0.81
C ASN A 504 33.36 -18.07 -0.32
N LEU A 505 33.51 -17.27 -1.38
CA LEU A 505 32.57 -17.09 -2.51
C LEU A 505 33.32 -17.01 -3.86
N VAL A 506 33.78 -18.18 -4.36
CA VAL A 506 34.71 -18.33 -5.49
C VAL A 506 34.29 -17.60 -6.77
N LYS A 507 33.02 -17.67 -7.18
CA LYS A 507 32.54 -17.04 -8.44
C LYS A 507 32.46 -15.51 -8.39
N LEU A 508 32.33 -14.92 -7.19
CA LEU A 508 32.36 -13.47 -7.04
C LEU A 508 33.76 -12.93 -7.38
N GLN A 509 34.82 -13.68 -7.01
CA GLN A 509 36.20 -13.32 -7.38
C GLN A 509 36.41 -13.35 -8.90
N GLU A 510 35.86 -14.35 -9.59
CA GLU A 510 35.97 -14.50 -11.06
C GLU A 510 35.24 -13.40 -11.84
N SER A 511 34.15 -12.85 -11.28
CA SER A 511 33.40 -11.74 -11.89
C SER A 511 34.10 -10.38 -11.79
N ILE A 512 35.14 -10.26 -10.96
CA ILE A 512 35.85 -9.00 -10.71
C ILE A 512 37.25 -9.05 -11.34
N VAL A 513 37.31 -9.11 -12.67
CA VAL A 513 38.57 -9.04 -13.42
C VAL A 513 38.63 -7.69 -14.15
N MET A 514 39.46 -6.77 -13.65
CA MET A 514 39.90 -5.63 -14.47
C MET A 514 40.88 -6.15 -15.52
N LYS A 515 40.50 -6.09 -16.80
CA LYS A 515 41.44 -6.38 -17.91
C LYS A 515 42.37 -5.18 -18.10
N PRO A 516 43.70 -5.32 -17.96
CA PRO A 516 44.63 -4.33 -18.48
C PRO A 516 44.56 -4.36 -20.02
N ASN A 517 44.59 -3.20 -20.65
CA ASN A 517 44.70 -3.11 -22.11
C ASN A 517 46.08 -3.65 -22.53
N PRO A 518 46.21 -4.60 -23.47
CA PRO A 518 47.53 -5.08 -23.90
C PRO A 518 48.31 -3.94 -24.54
N GLU A 519 49.46 -3.64 -23.95
CA GLU A 519 50.40 -2.59 -24.37
C GLU A 519 50.81 -2.78 -25.84
N GLN A 520 50.62 -1.74 -26.67
CA GLN A 520 51.45 -1.57 -27.86
C GLN A 520 52.75 -0.87 -27.44
N PRO A 521 53.93 -1.43 -27.76
CA PRO A 521 55.19 -0.85 -27.37
C PRO A 521 55.52 0.34 -28.29
N GLY A 522 55.53 1.53 -27.70
CA GLY A 522 56.11 2.73 -28.30
C GLY A 522 55.13 3.89 -28.47
N ASP A 523 54.93 4.68 -27.42
CA ASP A 523 55.37 6.08 -27.42
C ASP A 523 55.19 6.69 -26.02
N SER A 524 56.22 7.36 -25.54
CA SER A 524 56.21 8.06 -24.26
C SER A 524 55.29 9.28 -24.34
N THR A 525 54.37 9.40 -23.37
CA THR A 525 53.39 10.50 -23.16
C THR A 525 52.04 10.39 -23.89
N GLN A 526 51.25 9.37 -23.57
CA GLN A 526 49.81 9.39 -23.86
C GLN A 526 48.97 8.96 -22.65
N SER A 527 47.92 9.74 -22.41
CA SER A 527 46.84 9.50 -21.44
C SER A 527 46.39 8.04 -21.49
N ARG A 528 46.49 7.34 -20.36
CA ARG A 528 45.96 5.97 -20.20
C ARG A 528 44.45 6.00 -20.44
N SER A 529 43.99 5.64 -21.64
CA SER A 529 42.57 5.44 -21.89
C SER A 529 42.14 4.09 -21.30
N PHE A 530 41.28 4.14 -20.30
CA PHE A 530 40.69 2.96 -19.68
C PHE A 530 39.34 2.68 -20.35
N SER A 531 39.13 1.47 -20.87
CA SER A 531 37.81 1.05 -21.37
C SER A 531 37.08 0.22 -20.31
N ILE A 532 35.89 0.64 -19.90
CA ILE A 532 35.03 -0.15 -19.00
C ILE A 532 34.26 -1.16 -19.85
N ASP A 533 34.39 -2.45 -19.54
CA ASP A 533 33.56 -3.50 -20.14
C ASP A 533 32.11 -3.33 -19.67
N SER A 534 31.27 -2.78 -20.55
CA SER A 534 29.86 -2.50 -20.25
C SER A 534 29.03 -3.75 -19.98
N GLN A 535 29.43 -4.93 -20.50
CA GLN A 535 28.77 -6.20 -20.23
C GLN A 535 29.12 -6.68 -18.82
N LEU A 536 30.39 -6.58 -18.44
CA LEU A 536 30.85 -6.90 -17.08
C LEU A 536 30.17 -6.00 -16.05
N LEU A 537 30.09 -4.69 -16.31
CA LEU A 537 29.44 -3.74 -15.42
C LEU A 537 27.94 -4.01 -15.28
N TRP A 538 27.24 -4.33 -16.38
CA TRP A 538 25.83 -4.70 -16.36
C TRP A 538 25.59 -6.01 -15.60
N ASN A 539 26.47 -7.00 -15.76
CA ASN A 539 26.43 -8.27 -15.04
C ASN A 539 26.69 -8.10 -13.54
N LEU A 540 27.61 -7.21 -13.14
CA LEU A 540 27.88 -6.89 -11.73
C LEU A 540 26.70 -6.21 -11.04
N LEU A 541 25.95 -5.37 -11.76
CA LEU A 541 24.75 -4.72 -11.23
C LEU A 541 23.53 -5.65 -11.16
N ILE A 542 23.46 -6.66 -12.04
CA ILE A 542 22.38 -7.67 -12.09
C ILE A 542 22.98 -9.05 -11.84
N TYR A 543 23.20 -9.37 -10.56
CA TYR A 543 23.87 -10.58 -10.07
C TYR A 543 23.41 -11.90 -10.75
N ASP A 544 22.12 -12.03 -11.10
CA ASP A 544 21.50 -13.22 -11.72
C ASP A 544 22.00 -13.50 -13.16
N ARG A 545 22.65 -12.52 -13.82
CA ARG A 545 23.21 -12.66 -15.19
C ARG A 545 24.72 -12.79 -15.26
N ALA A 546 25.46 -12.44 -14.20
CA ALA A 546 26.90 -12.68 -14.09
C ALA A 546 27.28 -14.17 -14.13
N VAL A 547 26.28 -15.05 -13.99
CA VAL A 547 26.43 -16.49 -13.82
C VAL A 547 26.13 -17.30 -15.10
N ARG A 548 25.61 -16.68 -16.17
CA ARG A 548 25.28 -17.38 -17.44
C ARG A 548 26.39 -17.19 -18.49
N PRO A 549 27.12 -18.25 -18.90
CA PRO A 549 28.13 -18.18 -19.97
C PRO A 549 27.59 -17.83 -21.37
N ASP A 550 26.27 -17.93 -21.56
CA ASP A 550 25.58 -18.12 -22.84
C ASP A 550 24.54 -17.01 -23.14
N ALA A 551 24.63 -15.86 -22.45
CA ALA A 551 23.86 -14.68 -22.81
C ALA A 551 24.49 -13.97 -24.03
N GLU A 552 24.33 -14.54 -25.23
CA GLU A 552 24.71 -13.89 -26.49
C GLU A 552 23.96 -12.56 -26.65
N TRP A 553 24.71 -11.50 -26.96
CA TRP A 553 24.15 -10.24 -27.41
C TRP A 553 23.79 -10.33 -28.89
N ASP A 554 22.60 -9.86 -29.23
CA ASP A 554 22.24 -9.52 -30.60
C ASP A 554 22.86 -8.14 -30.93
N GLN A 555 23.50 -8.03 -32.09
CA GLN A 555 24.48 -6.98 -32.43
C GLN A 555 23.93 -5.55 -32.62
N SER A 556 22.74 -5.27 -32.11
CA SER A 556 21.94 -4.09 -32.47
C SER A 556 21.87 -2.98 -31.40
N MET A 557 22.51 -3.10 -30.22
CA MET A 557 22.33 -2.11 -29.13
C MET A 557 23.23 -0.86 -29.27
N PHE A 558 24.21 -0.88 -30.18
CA PHE A 558 24.98 0.29 -30.58
C PHE A 558 25.10 0.27 -32.11
N GLY A 559 24.38 1.16 -32.78
CA GLY A 559 24.74 1.55 -34.15
C GLY A 559 26.19 2.08 -34.17
N SER A 560 26.79 2.14 -35.36
CA SER A 560 28.18 2.52 -35.63
C SER A 560 28.59 3.96 -35.22
N THR A 561 27.88 4.61 -34.30
CA THR A 561 27.94 6.05 -34.04
C THR A 561 28.65 6.42 -32.72
N LEU A 562 29.52 5.56 -32.20
CA LEU A 562 30.48 5.90 -31.12
C LEU A 562 31.92 5.83 -31.65
N LYS A 563 32.18 6.48 -32.79
CA LYS A 563 33.50 6.99 -33.15
C LYS A 563 33.44 8.51 -33.04
N SER A 564 34.25 9.05 -32.13
CA SER A 564 34.50 10.48 -32.00
C SER A 564 35.41 10.92 -33.14
N ASP A 565 34.92 11.78 -34.03
CA ASP A 565 35.78 12.66 -34.81
C ASP A 565 35.68 14.08 -34.24
N VAL A 566 36.84 14.63 -33.92
CA VAL A 566 37.09 15.96 -33.38
C VAL A 566 37.42 16.90 -34.53
N SER A 567 36.75 18.05 -34.62
CA SER A 567 37.09 19.28 -35.38
C SER A 567 35.78 20.08 -35.54
N GLU A 568 35.64 21.40 -35.36
CA GLU A 568 36.49 22.56 -35.08
C GLU A 568 35.53 23.76 -34.80
N LEU A 569 35.94 24.70 -33.94
CA LEU A 569 35.76 26.18 -33.99
C LEU A 569 34.32 26.78 -34.08
N SER A 570 33.95 27.90 -33.45
CA SER A 570 34.63 28.91 -32.62
C SER A 570 33.58 29.83 -31.95
N SER A 571 33.98 30.47 -30.84
CA SER A 571 33.61 31.84 -30.38
C SER A 571 32.14 32.29 -30.45
N THR A 572 31.51 32.68 -29.33
CA THR A 572 31.68 34.06 -28.80
C THR A 572 31.15 34.21 -27.36
N GLU A 573 31.75 35.17 -26.67
CA GLU A 573 31.69 35.52 -25.25
C GLU A 573 30.32 36.01 -24.74
N GLY A 574 30.10 35.89 -23.43
CA GLY A 574 28.97 36.56 -22.77
C GLY A 574 28.77 36.31 -21.28
N ARG A 575 29.81 36.61 -20.47
CA ARG A 575 29.81 36.98 -19.03
C ARG A 575 29.07 36.13 -17.97
N ALA A 576 29.85 35.86 -16.93
CA ALA A 576 29.53 35.24 -15.66
C ALA A 576 28.40 35.90 -14.85
N ALA A 577 27.61 35.05 -14.18
CA ALA A 577 27.17 35.31 -12.82
C ALA A 577 27.72 34.16 -11.96
N GLU A 578 28.84 34.43 -11.30
CA GLU A 578 29.34 33.70 -10.16
C GLU A 578 28.31 33.91 -9.03
N PHE A 579 27.81 32.82 -8.45
CA PHE A 579 27.15 32.90 -7.14
C PHE A 579 27.89 31.96 -6.21
N ASP A 580 28.38 32.59 -5.14
CA ASP A 580 29.07 31.98 -4.02
C ASP A 580 28.36 30.74 -3.50
N LEU A 581 29.18 29.72 -3.23
CA LEU A 581 28.87 28.61 -2.34
C LEU A 581 28.52 29.15 -0.95
N VAL A 582 27.24 29.44 -0.71
CA VAL A 582 26.70 29.48 0.64
C VAL A 582 26.52 28.04 1.08
N GLY A 583 27.52 27.53 1.80
CA GLY A 583 27.36 26.38 2.68
C GLY A 583 26.22 26.66 3.64
N SER A 584 25.02 26.19 3.32
CA SER A 584 23.94 26.16 4.27
C SER A 584 24.18 24.94 5.14
N ALA A 585 24.50 25.20 6.41
CA ALA A 585 24.11 24.30 7.49
C ALA A 585 22.57 24.19 7.48
N GLY A 586 22.03 23.49 6.48
CA GLY A 586 20.63 23.39 6.18
C GLY A 586 19.96 22.42 7.14
N ILE A 587 18.81 22.83 7.70
CA ILE A 587 17.68 22.08 8.30
C ILE A 587 17.99 21.01 9.38
N SER A 588 19.19 20.46 9.43
CA SER A 588 19.74 19.52 10.40
C SER A 588 19.74 20.04 11.85
N ARG A 589 19.60 21.35 12.06
CA ARG A 589 19.38 21.98 13.38
C ARG A 589 17.98 22.56 13.56
N HIS A 590 17.06 22.30 12.62
CA HIS A 590 15.69 22.78 12.69
C HIS A 590 14.90 21.96 13.70
N LYS A 591 14.15 22.61 14.60
CA LYS A 591 13.44 21.97 15.73
C LYS A 591 12.43 20.87 15.34
N ALA A 592 12.04 20.79 14.06
CA ALA A 592 11.13 19.78 13.52
C ALA A 592 11.84 18.50 13.02
N MET A 593 13.17 18.50 12.95
CA MET A 593 13.97 17.31 12.65
C MET A 593 14.43 16.69 13.98
N PRO A 594 14.39 15.35 14.14
CA PRO A 594 14.98 14.72 15.31
C PRO A 594 16.46 15.13 15.41
N ASN A 595 16.90 15.66 16.56
CA ASN A 595 18.29 16.05 16.84
C ASN A 595 19.32 14.90 16.66
N GLN A 596 18.87 13.68 16.33
CA GLN A 596 19.66 12.46 16.18
C GLN A 596 19.76 11.95 14.72
N ALA A 597 19.15 12.61 13.73
CA ALA A 597 19.25 12.20 12.33
C ALA A 597 20.54 12.74 11.69
N ALA A 598 21.64 12.00 11.80
CA ALA A 598 22.88 12.33 11.11
C ALA A 598 22.65 12.27 9.58
N VAL A 599 22.75 13.43 8.91
CA VAL A 599 22.58 13.53 7.44
C VAL A 599 23.80 12.92 6.72
N TRP A 600 24.96 12.93 7.37
CA TRP A 600 26.22 12.38 6.90
C TRP A 600 26.79 11.41 7.95
N PRO A 601 27.57 10.40 7.55
CA PRO A 601 28.27 9.55 8.50
C PRO A 601 29.23 10.39 9.37
N PRO A 602 29.56 9.95 10.59
CA PRO A 602 30.52 10.64 11.44
C PRO A 602 31.88 10.77 10.73
N ASP A 603 32.40 11.99 10.56
CA ASP A 603 33.70 12.21 9.91
C ASP A 603 34.85 11.60 10.75
N GLU A 604 35.73 10.82 10.12
CA GLU A 604 36.95 10.27 10.74
C GLU A 604 37.96 11.37 11.18
N ASP A 605 37.79 12.62 10.74
CA ASP A 605 38.74 13.72 10.95
C ASP A 605 38.45 14.65 12.15
N THR A 606 37.46 14.35 13.00
CA THR A 606 37.19 15.18 14.20
C THR A 606 37.30 14.40 15.50
N ALA A 607 38.48 13.82 15.73
CA ALA A 607 38.95 13.51 17.08
C ALA A 607 40.20 14.36 17.39
N ARG A 608 40.07 15.21 18.42
CA ARG A 608 41.09 16.04 19.10
C ARG A 608 41.30 17.46 18.57
N GLU A 609 40.58 18.41 19.16
CA GLU A 609 41.22 19.61 19.71
C GLU A 609 40.69 19.90 21.11
N THR A 610 41.63 19.90 22.06
CA THR A 610 41.49 20.32 23.45
C THR A 610 41.72 21.82 23.58
N LEU A 611 40.80 22.50 24.30
CA LEU A 611 41.03 23.61 25.26
C LEU A 611 41.38 25.03 24.69
N PRO A 612 41.12 26.16 25.40
CA PRO A 612 41.16 26.29 26.87
C PRO A 612 40.09 27.15 27.57
N ASP A 613 40.05 26.92 28.89
CA ASP A 613 39.60 27.82 29.94
C ASP A 613 39.96 29.30 29.68
N ASN A 614 39.01 30.19 29.96
CA ASN A 614 39.28 31.40 30.73
C ASN A 614 37.99 31.96 31.33
N ASN A 615 37.83 31.69 32.63
CA ASN A 615 37.02 32.43 33.59
C ASN A 615 37.60 33.86 33.80
N PRO A 616 36.86 34.87 34.29
CA PRO A 616 36.57 34.94 35.73
C PRO A 616 35.26 35.63 36.21
N ILE A 617 34.67 35.01 37.25
CA ILE A 617 34.20 35.58 38.54
C ILE A 617 32.97 36.51 38.56
N SER A 618 31.88 36.07 39.23
CA SER A 618 31.42 36.64 40.52
C SER A 618 30.26 35.85 41.16
N GLU A 619 30.51 35.35 42.37
CA GLU A 619 29.57 34.98 43.44
C GLU A 619 29.77 36.00 44.61
N PRO A 620 28.97 36.05 45.72
CA PRO A 620 27.62 35.55 46.01
C PRO A 620 26.74 36.60 46.77
N SER A 621 25.49 36.28 47.13
CA SER A 621 24.97 36.52 48.49
C SER A 621 23.62 35.85 48.75
N LEU A 622 23.54 35.25 49.93
CA LEU A 622 22.39 34.62 50.56
C LEU A 622 21.87 35.53 51.69
N GLU A 623 20.61 35.32 52.09
CA GLU A 623 19.86 35.88 53.23
C GLU A 623 19.12 37.21 52.95
N THR A 624 17.78 37.24 53.01
CA THR A 624 17.07 37.09 54.28
C THR A 624 15.56 36.81 54.12
N LEU A 625 15.08 35.90 54.98
CA LEU A 625 13.79 35.87 55.70
C LEU A 625 12.48 35.53 54.95
N GLY A 626 11.90 34.39 55.35
CA GLY A 626 10.51 34.00 55.10
C GLY A 626 9.48 34.82 55.86
N PRO A 627 8.18 34.48 55.73
CA PRO A 627 7.52 33.58 56.71
C PRO A 627 6.63 32.55 55.96
N SER A 628 5.82 31.69 56.58
CA SER A 628 5.94 30.79 57.72
C SER A 628 4.88 29.70 57.47
N PHE A 629 4.96 28.60 58.22
CA PHE A 629 4.24 27.34 58.04
C PHE A 629 2.74 27.38 58.45
N GLU A 630 2.02 28.49 58.24
CA GLU A 630 0.67 28.71 58.82
C GLU A 630 -0.47 29.11 57.85
N ASP A 631 -0.29 29.12 56.52
CA ASP A 631 -1.41 29.35 55.59
C ASP A 631 -2.17 28.06 55.21
N ILE A 632 -2.33 27.16 56.19
CA ILE A 632 -3.24 26.01 56.11
C ILE A 632 -4.61 26.51 56.58
N PHE A 633 -5.62 26.40 55.69
CA PHE A 633 -7.05 26.69 55.86
C PHE A 633 -7.50 28.14 55.63
N PHE A 634 -7.95 28.44 54.40
CA PHE A 634 -9.35 28.85 54.11
C PHE A 634 -9.62 28.74 52.60
N GLU A 635 -10.72 28.09 52.24
CA GLU A 635 -11.19 27.86 50.86
C GLU A 635 -11.44 29.16 50.10
N ALA A 636 -10.95 29.23 48.85
CA ALA A 636 -11.44 30.15 47.81
C ALA A 636 -11.26 29.51 46.42
N PRO A 637 -12.17 29.78 45.46
CA PRO A 637 -12.66 28.79 44.50
C PRO A 637 -11.67 28.50 43.36
N LEU A 638 -11.62 27.23 42.97
CA LEU A 638 -10.90 26.69 41.81
C LEU A 638 -11.15 27.55 40.54
N LYS A 639 -10.11 28.27 40.10
CA LYS A 639 -10.03 28.78 38.72
C LYS A 639 -9.83 27.58 37.79
N MET A 640 -10.79 27.34 36.88
CA MET A 640 -10.62 26.37 35.80
C MET A 640 -9.42 26.74 34.92
N PRO A 641 -8.55 25.80 34.53
CA PRO A 641 -7.44 26.06 33.63
C PRO A 641 -7.94 26.47 32.24
N SER A 642 -7.23 27.38 31.57
CA SER A 642 -7.62 27.88 30.24
C SER A 642 -7.60 26.75 29.19
N ARG A 643 -8.72 26.56 28.47
CA ARG A 643 -8.91 25.54 27.42
C ARG A 643 -8.16 25.80 26.10
N ARG A 644 -7.31 26.83 26.01
CA ARG A 644 -6.65 27.20 24.74
C ARG A 644 -5.61 26.15 24.33
N THR A 645 -5.94 25.40 23.28
CA THR A 645 -5.04 24.43 22.65
C THR A 645 -3.86 25.16 21.98
N PRO A 646 -2.59 24.89 22.37
CA PRO A 646 -1.42 25.45 21.72
C PRO A 646 -1.38 25.14 20.21
N LYS A 647 -0.75 26.02 19.41
CA LYS A 647 -0.66 25.84 17.95
C LYS A 647 0.23 24.66 17.53
N ASP A 648 1.17 24.28 18.39
CA ASP A 648 2.03 23.12 18.22
C ASP A 648 1.45 21.84 18.88
N ALA A 649 0.23 21.90 19.43
CA ALA A 649 -0.42 20.71 19.99
C ALA A 649 -0.84 19.74 18.86
N PRO A 650 -0.60 18.43 19.01
CA PRO A 650 -1.06 17.44 18.04
C PRO A 650 -2.59 17.29 18.08
N ILE A 651 -3.24 17.46 16.93
CA ILE A 651 -4.68 17.33 16.75
C ILE A 651 -4.97 16.14 15.85
N VAL A 652 -5.76 15.20 16.36
CA VAL A 652 -6.25 14.05 15.60
C VAL A 652 -7.69 14.34 15.17
N ILE A 653 -7.95 14.32 13.86
CA ILE A 653 -9.29 14.49 13.29
C ILE A 653 -9.74 13.13 12.75
N VAL A 654 -10.87 12.62 13.22
CA VAL A 654 -11.41 11.33 12.77
C VAL A 654 -12.55 11.56 11.78
N GLY A 655 -12.33 11.21 10.52
CA GLY A 655 -13.24 11.35 9.40
C GLY A 655 -12.70 12.32 8.34
N ALA A 656 -12.44 11.82 7.14
CA ALA A 656 -11.98 12.59 5.97
C ALA A 656 -13.14 13.02 5.05
N GLY A 657 -14.30 13.32 5.64
CA GLY A 657 -15.45 13.93 4.97
C GLY A 657 -15.39 15.47 5.02
N VAL A 658 -16.48 16.13 4.59
CA VAL A 658 -16.53 17.61 4.53
C VAL A 658 -16.17 18.29 5.85
N PHE A 659 -16.70 17.82 6.99
CA PHE A 659 -16.40 18.39 8.30
C PHE A 659 -14.92 18.26 8.65
N GLY A 660 -14.35 17.06 8.55
CA GLY A 660 -12.97 16.83 8.97
C GLY A 660 -11.96 17.52 8.06
N LEU A 661 -12.16 17.48 6.75
CA LEU A 661 -11.27 18.15 5.78
C LEU A 661 -11.36 19.67 5.89
N SER A 662 -12.56 20.25 6.00
CA SER A 662 -12.70 21.71 6.15
C SER A 662 -12.09 22.19 7.46
N THR A 663 -12.24 21.41 8.53
CA THR A 663 -11.62 21.69 9.84
C THR A 663 -10.09 21.61 9.75
N ALA A 664 -9.56 20.56 9.13
CA ALA A 664 -8.12 20.40 8.94
C ALA A 664 -7.53 21.58 8.16
N LEU A 665 -8.14 21.94 7.03
CA LEU A 665 -7.69 23.06 6.20
C LEU A 665 -7.67 24.37 6.98
N GLU A 666 -8.76 24.69 7.67
CA GLU A 666 -8.90 25.95 8.40
C GLU A 666 -7.95 26.02 9.60
N LEU A 667 -7.83 24.95 10.39
CA LEU A 667 -6.90 24.92 11.52
C LEU A 667 -5.45 25.10 11.03
N THR A 668 -5.06 24.47 9.93
CA THR A 668 -3.73 24.70 9.33
C THR A 668 -3.55 26.16 8.89
N LYS A 669 -4.55 26.76 8.22
CA LYS A 669 -4.54 28.20 7.87
C LYS A 669 -4.41 29.10 9.11
N ARG A 670 -4.94 28.68 10.26
CA ARG A 670 -4.84 29.36 11.56
C ARG A 670 -3.56 29.06 12.34
N GLY A 671 -2.58 28.39 11.72
CA GLY A 671 -1.25 28.15 12.25
C GLY A 671 -1.07 26.90 13.09
N TYR A 672 -2.06 25.99 13.15
CA TYR A 672 -1.87 24.67 13.76
C TYR A 672 -0.96 23.80 12.88
N ARG A 673 0.07 23.18 13.47
CA ARG A 673 1.15 22.53 12.69
C ARG A 673 1.09 21.01 12.64
N HIS A 674 0.38 20.39 13.56
CA HIS A 674 0.38 18.95 13.77
C HIS A 674 -1.03 18.38 13.66
N ILE A 675 -1.56 18.33 12.44
CA ILE A 675 -2.91 17.81 12.17
C ILE A 675 -2.81 16.46 11.45
N THR A 676 -3.45 15.45 12.03
CA THR A 676 -3.55 14.10 11.45
C THR A 676 -5.02 13.74 11.26
N VAL A 677 -5.42 13.50 10.02
CA VAL A 677 -6.77 13.06 9.64
C VAL A 677 -6.79 11.55 9.45
N LEU A 678 -7.68 10.85 10.17
CA LEU A 678 -7.88 9.41 10.09
C LEU A 678 -9.18 9.08 9.37
N ASP A 679 -9.16 8.14 8.43
CA ASP A 679 -10.38 7.59 7.85
C ASP A 679 -10.19 6.13 7.41
N ARG A 680 -11.28 5.43 7.15
CA ARG A 680 -11.26 4.08 6.58
C ARG A 680 -10.77 4.09 5.13
N PHE A 681 -10.99 5.19 4.41
CA PHE A 681 -10.61 5.35 3.01
C PHE A 681 -9.80 6.62 2.78
N LEU A 682 -8.95 6.63 1.75
CA LEU A 682 -8.34 7.87 1.28
C LEU A 682 -9.43 8.82 0.75
N PRO A 683 -9.45 10.11 1.13
CA PRO A 683 -10.38 11.05 0.55
C PRO A 683 -10.18 11.17 -0.97
N PRO A 684 -11.25 11.24 -1.78
CA PRO A 684 -12.66 11.30 -1.36
C PRO A 684 -13.19 9.92 -0.89
N VAL A 685 -13.72 9.89 0.34
CA VAL A 685 -14.24 8.68 1.00
C VAL A 685 -15.47 8.15 0.24
N PRO A 686 -15.44 6.94 -0.36
CA PRO A 686 -16.46 6.48 -1.32
C PRO A 686 -17.89 6.42 -0.78
N ASP A 687 -18.06 6.12 0.50
CA ASP A 687 -19.35 6.03 1.19
C ASP A 687 -19.62 7.23 2.13
N GLY A 688 -18.77 8.25 2.09
CA GLY A 688 -19.01 9.52 2.76
C GLY A 688 -20.18 10.26 2.12
N SER A 689 -21.07 10.83 2.95
CA SER A 689 -22.21 11.62 2.45
C SER A 689 -21.79 12.86 1.68
N SER A 690 -20.61 13.41 1.95
CA SER A 690 -20.05 14.52 1.18
C SER A 690 -19.53 14.13 -0.21
N VAL A 691 -19.43 12.83 -0.54
CA VAL A 691 -18.91 12.34 -1.82
C VAL A 691 -20.04 11.80 -2.69
N ASP A 692 -20.34 12.54 -3.76
CA ASP A 692 -21.33 12.17 -4.75
C ASP A 692 -21.10 12.94 -6.06
N ILE A 693 -21.79 12.58 -7.14
CA ILE A 693 -21.71 13.32 -8.42
C ILE A 693 -22.40 14.69 -8.35
N SER A 694 -23.31 14.89 -7.39
CA SER A 694 -24.00 16.17 -7.20
C SER A 694 -24.59 16.34 -5.79
N ARG A 695 -24.60 17.59 -5.29
CA ARG A 695 -25.30 18.02 -4.06
C ARG A 695 -25.95 19.38 -4.27
N ILE A 696 -27.11 19.61 -3.64
CA ILE A 696 -27.84 20.88 -3.74
C ILE A 696 -27.07 21.99 -3.04
N ILE A 697 -26.82 23.09 -3.75
CA ILE A 697 -26.32 24.34 -3.21
C ILE A 697 -27.48 25.34 -3.21
N ARG A 698 -27.82 25.87 -2.04
CA ARG A 698 -28.94 26.80 -1.86
C ARG A 698 -28.70 27.71 -0.67
N VAL A 699 -29.28 28.90 -0.75
CA VAL A 699 -29.31 29.90 0.32
C VAL A 699 -30.63 29.91 1.10
N ASP A 700 -31.65 29.20 0.60
CA ASP A 700 -32.98 29.13 1.21
C ASP A 700 -33.01 28.26 2.46
N TYR A 701 -33.35 28.88 3.59
CA TYR A 701 -33.48 28.26 4.89
C TYR A 701 -34.58 28.92 5.73
N ALA A 702 -35.31 28.11 6.49
CA ALA A 702 -36.25 28.58 7.51
C ALA A 702 -35.55 29.20 8.73
N ASP A 703 -34.25 28.96 8.89
CA ASP A 703 -33.41 29.48 9.97
C ASP A 703 -32.50 30.60 9.44
N PRO A 704 -32.57 31.82 10.00
CA PRO A 704 -31.75 32.96 9.58
C PRO A 704 -30.24 32.72 9.66
N VAL A 705 -29.77 31.97 10.66
CA VAL A 705 -28.33 31.67 10.85
C VAL A 705 -27.84 30.82 9.69
N TYR A 706 -28.58 29.78 9.33
CA TYR A 706 -28.22 28.93 8.19
C TYR A 706 -28.36 29.65 6.85
N SER A 707 -29.35 30.54 6.69
CA SER A 707 -29.45 31.35 5.48
C SER A 707 -28.24 32.27 5.32
N GLN A 708 -27.83 32.95 6.39
CA GLN A 708 -26.63 33.80 6.39
C GLN A 708 -25.37 32.99 6.08
N MET A 709 -25.16 31.87 6.76
CA MET A 709 -24.03 30.98 6.51
C MET A 709 -24.03 30.45 5.06
N ALA A 710 -25.20 30.21 4.47
CA ALA A 710 -25.31 29.73 3.10
C ALA A 710 -24.99 30.83 2.09
N ARG A 711 -25.32 32.09 2.37
CA ARG A 711 -24.90 33.24 1.55
C ARG A 711 -23.39 33.43 1.55
N GLU A 712 -22.73 33.22 2.69
CA GLU A 712 -21.26 33.21 2.76
C GLU A 712 -20.69 32.03 1.95
N ALA A 713 -21.26 30.83 2.10
CA ALA A 713 -20.86 29.66 1.33
C ALA A 713 -21.02 29.88 -0.18
N TYR A 714 -22.10 30.56 -0.60
CA TYR A 714 -22.38 30.90 -1.99
C TYR A 714 -21.28 31.75 -2.63
N GLN A 715 -20.67 32.67 -1.88
CA GLN A 715 -19.51 33.43 -2.34
C GLN A 715 -18.31 32.51 -2.60
N GLY A 716 -18.06 31.55 -1.70
CA GLY A 716 -17.00 30.55 -1.89
C GLY A 716 -17.25 29.62 -3.07
N TRP A 717 -18.50 29.25 -3.33
CA TRP A 717 -18.89 28.48 -4.52
C TRP A 717 -18.70 29.24 -5.82
N ASN A 718 -18.90 30.56 -5.83
CA ASN A 718 -18.62 31.40 -7.01
C ASN A 718 -17.15 31.82 -7.13
N GLY A 719 -16.36 31.63 -6.07
CA GLY A 719 -14.93 31.95 -6.04
C GLY A 719 -14.08 30.68 -6.10
N GLU A 720 -13.58 30.26 -4.93
CA GLU A 720 -12.61 29.17 -4.77
C GLU A 720 -13.08 27.83 -5.34
N TYR A 721 -14.38 27.55 -5.34
CA TYR A 721 -14.96 26.28 -5.80
C TYR A 721 -15.82 26.42 -7.07
N SER A 722 -15.58 27.47 -7.87
CA SER A 722 -16.35 27.79 -9.08
C SER A 722 -16.32 26.69 -10.14
N ASP A 723 -15.20 25.98 -10.29
CA ASP A 723 -15.07 24.84 -11.21
C ASP A 723 -16.00 23.66 -10.87
N HIS A 724 -16.47 23.60 -9.62
CA HIS A 724 -17.35 22.56 -9.13
C HIS A 724 -18.80 23.01 -8.98
N PHE A 725 -19.10 24.31 -9.11
CA PHE A 725 -20.44 24.86 -8.92
C PHE A 725 -21.19 25.05 -10.25
N HIS A 726 -22.46 24.71 -10.25
CA HIS A 726 -23.36 24.84 -11.37
C HIS A 726 -24.64 25.54 -10.95
N GLU A 727 -24.66 26.86 -11.14
CA GLU A 727 -25.82 27.72 -10.91
C GLU A 727 -26.89 27.41 -11.96
N SER A 728 -27.83 26.55 -11.59
CA SER A 728 -28.90 26.03 -12.45
C SER A 728 -30.28 26.48 -11.99
N SER A 729 -30.34 27.40 -11.02
CA SER A 729 -31.52 27.67 -10.20
C SER A 729 -31.97 26.45 -9.36
N LEU A 730 -32.80 26.72 -8.36
CA LEU A 730 -33.45 25.75 -7.52
C LEU A 730 -34.96 26.02 -7.50
N VAL A 731 -35.75 24.99 -7.83
CA VAL A 731 -37.20 25.01 -7.70
C VAL A 731 -37.59 24.17 -6.48
N ILE A 732 -38.25 24.82 -5.52
CA ILE A 732 -38.78 24.19 -4.32
C ILE A 732 -40.30 24.06 -4.50
N LEU A 733 -40.78 22.83 -4.54
CA LEU A 733 -42.20 22.48 -4.69
C LEU A 733 -42.78 22.05 -3.34
N ALA A 734 -44.05 22.36 -3.10
CA ALA A 734 -44.80 21.88 -1.94
C ALA A 734 -46.30 21.79 -2.25
N SER A 735 -47.05 21.03 -1.43
CA SER A 735 -48.52 21.04 -1.49
C SER A 735 -49.05 22.45 -1.24
N ARG A 736 -50.17 22.77 -1.88
CA ARG A 736 -50.92 24.02 -1.64
C ARG A 736 -51.58 24.08 -0.27
N ASP A 737 -51.72 22.94 0.41
CA ASP A 737 -52.25 22.88 1.79
C ASP A 737 -51.28 23.50 2.83
N GLY A 738 -50.10 23.93 2.38
CA GLY A 738 -49.12 24.66 3.17
C GLY A 738 -47.94 23.80 3.59
N ASN A 739 -46.77 24.43 3.76
CA ASN A 739 -45.57 23.81 4.30
C ASN A 739 -44.87 24.80 5.23
N THR A 740 -44.80 24.47 6.52
CA THR A 740 -44.29 25.39 7.55
C THR A 740 -42.84 25.81 7.35
N TRP A 741 -42.01 24.92 6.77
CA TRP A 741 -40.62 25.24 6.46
C TRP A 741 -40.53 26.24 5.31
N LEU A 742 -41.32 26.03 4.24
CA LEU A 742 -41.35 26.91 3.08
C LEU A 742 -41.81 28.32 3.46
N GLU A 743 -42.87 28.43 4.28
CA GLU A 743 -43.36 29.74 4.74
C GLU A 743 -42.32 30.49 5.57
N LYS A 744 -41.61 29.81 6.48
CA LYS A 744 -40.50 30.42 7.21
C LYS A 744 -39.35 30.80 6.29
N ALA A 745 -39.01 29.97 5.31
CA ALA A 745 -37.95 30.26 4.35
C ALA A 745 -38.26 31.51 3.51
N LYS A 746 -39.52 31.68 3.07
CA LYS A 746 -40.01 32.90 2.40
C LYS A 746 -39.85 34.14 3.29
N GLN A 747 -40.23 34.04 4.57
CA GLN A 747 -40.09 35.14 5.53
C GLN A 747 -38.61 35.54 5.73
N VAL A 748 -37.71 34.56 5.86
CA VAL A 748 -36.26 34.82 5.97
C VAL A 748 -35.69 35.41 4.68
N ALA A 749 -36.12 34.92 3.51
CA ALA A 749 -35.71 35.47 2.22
C ALA A 749 -36.13 36.95 2.10
N ALA A 750 -37.39 37.26 2.43
CA ALA A 750 -37.90 38.63 2.43
C ALA A 750 -37.14 39.54 3.42
N ALA A 751 -36.90 39.06 4.65
CA ALA A 751 -36.18 39.82 5.69
C ALA A 751 -34.70 40.09 5.34
N THR A 752 -34.07 39.22 4.55
CA THR A 752 -32.67 39.34 4.14
C THR A 752 -32.48 39.93 2.74
N GLY A 753 -33.56 40.36 2.09
CA GLY A 753 -33.55 40.92 0.74
C GLY A 753 -33.11 39.93 -0.33
N GLN A 754 -33.34 38.63 -0.11
CA GLN A 754 -33.04 37.60 -1.09
C GLN A 754 -34.13 37.57 -2.17
N MET A 755 -33.72 37.58 -3.45
CA MET A 755 -34.66 37.50 -4.56
C MET A 755 -35.14 36.06 -4.76
N VAL A 756 -36.41 35.81 -4.47
CA VAL A 756 -37.12 34.56 -4.79
C VAL A 756 -38.40 34.87 -5.53
N THR A 757 -38.79 33.99 -6.45
CA THR A 757 -40.06 34.10 -7.19
C THR A 757 -41.03 33.05 -6.66
N GLU A 758 -42.21 33.49 -6.22
CA GLU A 758 -43.23 32.62 -5.66
C GLU A 758 -44.38 32.42 -6.64
N TYR A 759 -44.85 31.18 -6.75
CA TYR A 759 -45.99 30.80 -7.59
C TYR A 759 -46.95 29.92 -6.79
N GLU A 760 -48.20 30.35 -6.66
CA GLU A 760 -49.27 29.51 -6.08
C GLU A 760 -49.55 28.27 -6.96
N ASP A 761 -49.38 28.42 -8.28
CA ASP A 761 -49.49 27.33 -9.24
C ASP A 761 -48.13 26.98 -9.84
N ALA A 762 -47.59 25.82 -9.44
CA ALA A 762 -46.34 25.31 -9.95
C ALA A 762 -46.37 24.99 -11.45
N ASN A 763 -47.53 24.91 -12.12
CA ASN A 763 -47.59 24.74 -13.58
C ASN A 763 -46.84 25.85 -14.35
N VAL A 764 -46.69 27.02 -13.75
CA VAL A 764 -45.89 28.12 -14.32
C VAL A 764 -44.41 27.74 -14.47
N VAL A 765 -43.88 26.81 -13.66
CA VAL A 765 -42.50 26.31 -13.76
C VAL A 765 -42.20 25.73 -15.14
N ARG A 766 -43.18 25.12 -15.83
CA ARG A 766 -43.00 24.59 -17.20
C ARG A 766 -42.77 25.70 -18.24
N LYS A 767 -43.22 26.92 -17.97
CA LYS A 767 -42.96 28.08 -18.84
C LYS A 767 -41.54 28.59 -18.64
N ASP A 768 -41.08 28.66 -17.39
CA ASP A 768 -39.73 29.13 -17.04
C ASP A 768 -38.66 28.09 -17.41
N PHE A 769 -39.01 26.80 -17.37
CA PHE A 769 -38.13 25.68 -17.74
C PHE A 769 -38.84 24.69 -18.71
N PRO A 770 -38.92 25.02 -20.02
CA PRO A 770 -39.66 24.23 -21.01
C PRO A 770 -39.14 22.82 -21.26
N SER A 771 -37.90 22.53 -20.87
CA SER A 771 -37.28 21.21 -21.00
C SER A 771 -37.86 20.18 -20.03
N ILE A 772 -38.59 20.62 -19.01
CA ILE A 772 -39.10 19.77 -17.92
C ILE A 772 -40.52 19.29 -18.24
N GLN A 773 -40.74 17.97 -18.11
CA GLN A 773 -42.06 17.33 -18.26
C GLN A 773 -42.71 16.98 -16.91
N ALA A 774 -42.28 17.59 -15.82
CA ALA A 774 -42.75 17.28 -14.47
C ALA A 774 -44.26 17.48 -14.32
N ASP A 775 -44.94 16.54 -13.63
CA ASP A 775 -46.30 16.70 -13.13
C ASP A 775 -46.28 17.47 -11.80
N VAL A 776 -46.63 18.75 -11.87
CA VAL A 776 -46.61 19.69 -10.74
C VAL A 776 -48.02 20.17 -10.38
N ASN A 777 -49.04 19.44 -10.83
CA ASN A 777 -50.43 19.78 -10.56
C ASN A 777 -50.73 19.76 -9.06
N GLY A 778 -51.47 20.77 -8.58
CA GLY A 778 -51.82 20.89 -7.16
C GLY A 778 -50.67 21.31 -6.24
N LEU A 779 -49.50 21.64 -6.80
CA LEU A 779 -48.35 22.14 -6.04
C LEU A 779 -48.22 23.67 -6.18
N GLN A 780 -47.57 24.28 -5.19
CA GLN A 780 -46.99 25.61 -5.24
C GLN A 780 -45.47 25.50 -5.48
N ALA A 781 -44.85 26.57 -5.97
CA ALA A 781 -43.42 26.63 -6.25
C ALA A 781 -42.78 27.91 -5.71
N MET A 782 -41.55 27.78 -5.22
CA MET A 782 -40.63 28.90 -4.97
C MET A 782 -39.37 28.67 -5.81
N ILE A 783 -38.98 29.65 -6.61
CA ILE A 783 -37.81 29.60 -7.46
C ILE A 783 -36.74 30.53 -6.92
N ASN A 784 -35.56 29.97 -6.70
CA ASN A 784 -34.37 30.73 -6.37
C ASN A 784 -33.35 30.58 -7.50
N HIS A 785 -33.01 31.71 -8.13
CA HIS A 785 -32.02 31.72 -9.21
C HIS A 785 -30.57 31.65 -8.70
N THR A 786 -30.33 32.06 -7.45
CA THR A 786 -29.00 32.04 -6.78
C THR A 786 -28.68 30.68 -6.14
N GLY A 787 -28.94 29.60 -6.87
CA GLY A 787 -28.82 28.23 -6.39
C GLY A 787 -28.58 27.23 -7.51
N GLY A 788 -28.39 25.97 -7.13
CA GLY A 788 -28.16 24.90 -8.09
C GLY A 788 -27.52 23.69 -7.45
N TRP A 789 -26.46 23.17 -8.06
CA TRP A 789 -25.76 21.99 -7.56
C TRP A 789 -24.25 22.13 -7.72
N ALA A 790 -23.51 21.30 -6.99
CA ALA A 790 -22.06 21.20 -7.14
C ALA A 790 -21.61 19.75 -7.34
N ASP A 791 -20.57 19.54 -8.15
CA ASP A 791 -19.80 18.30 -8.20
C ASP A 791 -19.14 18.05 -6.84
N ALA A 792 -19.83 17.25 -6.02
CA ALA A 792 -19.46 17.08 -4.64
C ALA A 792 -18.17 16.29 -4.46
N LYS A 793 -17.94 15.29 -5.33
CA LYS A 793 -16.69 14.52 -5.33
C LYS A 793 -15.53 15.42 -5.78
N GLY A 794 -15.70 16.20 -6.84
CA GLY A 794 -14.69 17.15 -7.31
C GLY A 794 -14.27 18.13 -6.21
N ALA A 795 -15.24 18.78 -5.56
CA ALA A 795 -14.96 19.73 -4.48
C ALA A 795 -14.25 19.09 -3.29
N ILE A 796 -14.57 17.84 -2.92
CA ILE A 796 -13.84 17.11 -1.85
C ILE A 796 -12.42 16.75 -2.28
N VAL A 797 -12.19 16.41 -3.55
CA VAL A 797 -10.84 16.17 -4.09
C VAL A 797 -10.01 17.45 -4.00
N GLN A 798 -10.55 18.60 -4.43
CA GLN A 798 -9.89 19.89 -4.29
C GLN A 798 -9.56 20.20 -2.83
N LEU A 799 -10.53 20.06 -1.92
CA LEU A 799 -10.36 20.31 -0.49
C LEU A 799 -9.29 19.39 0.15
N ALA A 800 -9.25 18.11 -0.23
CA ALA A 800 -8.23 17.17 0.24
C ALA A 800 -6.82 17.49 -0.32
N SER A 801 -6.73 17.96 -1.58
CA SER A 801 -5.48 18.44 -2.17
C SER A 801 -4.93 19.62 -1.38
N GLN A 802 -5.76 20.62 -1.10
CA GLN A 802 -5.37 21.79 -0.31
C GLN A 802 -4.89 21.41 1.10
N CYS A 803 -5.54 20.44 1.76
CA CYS A 803 -5.07 19.91 3.03
C CYS A 803 -3.67 19.30 2.91
N SER A 804 -3.45 18.49 1.87
CA SER A 804 -2.17 17.80 1.62
C SER A 804 -1.05 18.79 1.30
N GLU A 805 -1.33 19.80 0.47
CA GLU A 805 -0.41 20.89 0.11
C GLU A 805 0.05 21.69 1.32
N LEU A 806 -0.81 21.84 2.33
CA LEU A 806 -0.50 22.51 3.59
C LEU A 806 0.06 21.57 4.68
N GLY A 807 0.38 20.31 4.34
CA GLY A 807 1.06 19.39 5.25
C GLY A 807 0.16 18.65 6.25
N VAL A 808 -1.16 18.61 6.04
CA VAL A 808 -2.06 17.76 6.82
C VAL A 808 -1.73 16.30 6.54
N GLN A 809 -1.53 15.52 7.61
CA GLN A 809 -1.22 14.09 7.50
C GLN A 809 -2.49 13.26 7.37
N PHE A 810 -2.49 12.27 6.47
CA PHE A 810 -3.60 11.33 6.32
C PHE A 810 -3.17 9.92 6.74
N ILE A 811 -3.97 9.29 7.60
CA ILE A 811 -3.83 7.89 7.99
C ILE A 811 -5.10 7.16 7.55
N VAL A 812 -4.96 6.16 6.67
CA VAL A 812 -6.10 5.52 6.00
C VAL A 812 -6.06 3.99 6.08
N GLY A 813 -7.12 3.32 5.62
CA GLY A 813 -7.22 1.86 5.64
C GLY A 813 -7.44 1.33 7.06
N ALA A 814 -6.99 0.11 7.35
CA ALA A 814 -7.13 -0.47 8.70
C ALA A 814 -6.46 0.40 9.78
N ARG A 815 -5.31 1.02 9.45
CA ARG A 815 -4.61 1.96 10.33
C ARG A 815 -5.39 3.26 10.60
N GLY A 816 -6.18 3.73 9.63
CA GLY A 816 -7.03 4.91 9.76
C GLY A 816 -8.44 4.61 10.27
N THR A 817 -8.79 3.33 10.40
CA THR A 817 -10.11 2.89 10.85
C THR A 817 -10.18 2.96 12.37
N VAL A 818 -10.72 4.05 12.91
CA VAL A 818 -10.88 4.22 14.36
C VAL A 818 -11.94 3.26 14.92
N THR A 819 -11.60 2.60 16.04
CA THR A 819 -12.47 1.62 16.73
C THR A 819 -13.04 2.18 18.03
N SER A 820 -12.23 2.92 18.80
CA SER A 820 -12.65 3.59 20.04
C SER A 820 -11.75 4.79 20.38
N LEU A 821 -12.13 5.58 21.37
CA LEU A 821 -11.26 6.62 21.94
C LEU A 821 -10.19 5.99 22.85
N LYS A 822 -9.03 6.64 22.95
CA LYS A 822 -8.01 6.31 23.95
C LYS A 822 -8.07 7.28 25.12
N PHE A 823 -8.14 6.73 26.32
CA PHE A 823 -8.20 7.49 27.57
C PHE A 823 -6.93 7.31 28.39
N GLU A 824 -6.51 8.39 29.04
CA GLU A 824 -5.66 8.38 30.22
C GLU A 824 -6.45 9.03 31.37
N LYS A 825 -6.83 8.22 32.37
CA LYS A 825 -7.84 8.62 33.37
C LYS A 825 -9.14 9.06 32.68
N ASP A 826 -9.60 10.29 32.92
CA ASP A 826 -10.84 10.85 32.38
C ASP A 826 -10.63 11.74 31.14
N ARG A 827 -9.40 11.80 30.60
CA ARG A 827 -9.04 12.62 29.45
C ARG A 827 -8.77 11.77 28.21
N VAL A 828 -9.28 12.20 27.07
CA VAL A 828 -8.93 11.63 25.76
C VAL A 828 -7.54 12.11 25.35
N VAL A 829 -6.68 11.16 25.01
CA VAL A 829 -5.28 11.40 24.59
C VAL A 829 -5.00 10.85 23.18
N GLY A 830 -6.03 10.39 22.48
CA GLY A 830 -5.91 9.81 21.16
C GLY A 830 -7.07 8.87 20.81
N VAL A 831 -6.82 7.98 19.85
CA VAL A 831 -7.78 7.00 19.36
C VAL A 831 -7.15 5.64 19.18
N GLU A 832 -7.93 4.59 19.47
CA GLU A 832 -7.61 3.22 19.10
C GLU A 832 -8.07 2.97 17.66
N VAL A 833 -7.29 2.21 16.90
CA VAL A 833 -7.55 1.92 15.48
C VAL A 833 -7.60 0.42 15.24
N LEU A 834 -8.15 0.00 14.10
CA LEU A 834 -8.38 -1.41 13.78
C LEU A 834 -7.07 -2.20 13.77
N GLU A 835 -5.99 -1.62 13.23
CA GLU A 835 -4.67 -2.24 13.18
C GLU A 835 -3.54 -1.30 13.61
N GLY A 836 -2.64 -1.81 14.45
CA GLY A 836 -1.46 -1.09 14.97
C GLY A 836 -1.70 -0.34 16.30
N PRO A 837 -0.69 0.38 16.82
CA PRO A 837 -0.78 1.06 18.11
C PRO A 837 -1.76 2.25 18.10
N PRO A 838 -2.30 2.73 19.21
CA PRO A 838 -3.16 3.92 19.19
C PRO A 838 -2.50 5.15 18.52
N VAL A 839 -3.30 6.01 17.89
CA VAL A 839 -2.83 7.30 17.36
C VAL A 839 -3.08 8.38 18.41
N LEU A 840 -2.00 8.96 18.93
CA LEU A 840 -2.05 9.94 20.01
C LEU A 840 -2.31 11.35 19.50
N GLY A 841 -3.07 12.12 20.26
CA GLY A 841 -3.38 13.53 19.99
C GLY A 841 -3.80 14.23 21.27
N GLU A 842 -3.32 15.46 21.47
CA GLU A 842 -3.68 16.28 22.64
C GLU A 842 -5.17 16.65 22.61
N LYS A 843 -5.70 16.83 21.39
CA LYS A 843 -7.12 17.00 21.09
C LYS A 843 -7.55 16.00 20.01
N VAL A 844 -8.74 15.44 20.18
CA VAL A 844 -9.39 14.57 19.20
C VAL A 844 -10.67 15.25 18.73
N ILE A 845 -10.78 15.46 17.41
CA ILE A 845 -11.97 16.00 16.76
C ILE A 845 -12.70 14.84 16.07
N LEU A 846 -13.92 14.52 16.52
CA LEU A 846 -14.77 13.52 15.88
C LEU A 846 -15.61 14.16 14.77
N ALA A 847 -15.18 13.93 13.53
CA ALA A 847 -15.88 14.31 12.31
C ALA A 847 -16.44 13.07 11.56
N THR A 848 -16.93 12.10 12.33
CA THR A 848 -17.28 10.75 11.84
C THR A 848 -18.70 10.59 11.32
N GLY A 849 -19.50 11.67 11.28
CA GLY A 849 -20.85 11.65 10.71
C GLY A 849 -21.71 10.49 11.24
N ALA A 850 -22.27 9.69 10.31
CA ALA A 850 -23.12 8.55 10.65
C ALA A 850 -22.43 7.45 11.50
N TRP A 851 -21.10 7.44 11.60
CA TRP A 851 -20.34 6.49 12.42
C TRP A 851 -20.09 7.01 13.86
N THR A 852 -20.43 8.25 14.20
CA THR A 852 -20.14 8.83 15.52
C THR A 852 -20.61 7.95 16.68
N ASN A 853 -21.83 7.41 16.58
CA ASN A 853 -22.38 6.54 17.62
C ASN A 853 -21.63 5.21 17.78
N ARG A 854 -20.82 4.76 16.83
CA ARG A 854 -19.98 3.57 17.03
C ARG A 854 -18.83 3.84 18.01
N ILE A 855 -18.40 5.09 18.14
CA ILE A 855 -17.24 5.49 18.95
C ILE A 855 -17.69 6.06 20.30
N VAL A 856 -18.70 6.92 20.33
CA VAL A 856 -19.19 7.58 21.56
C VAL A 856 -20.71 7.44 21.66
N PRO A 857 -21.29 7.11 22.84
CA PRO A 857 -22.73 6.95 23.01
C PRO A 857 -23.45 8.31 23.07
N VAL A 858 -23.81 8.86 21.90
CA VAL A 858 -24.50 10.16 21.77
C VAL A 858 -25.85 10.04 21.06
N THR A 859 -26.54 8.90 21.24
CA THR A 859 -27.81 8.61 20.54
C THR A 859 -28.92 9.62 20.85
N HIS A 860 -28.87 10.25 22.02
CA HIS A 860 -29.76 11.35 22.43
C HIS A 860 -29.52 12.64 21.62
N ALA A 861 -28.28 12.90 21.19
CA ALA A 861 -27.90 14.10 20.47
C ALA A 861 -27.84 13.89 18.95
N SER A 862 -27.48 12.69 18.48
CA SER A 862 -27.44 12.38 17.06
C SER A 862 -27.64 10.90 16.78
N SER A 863 -28.26 10.54 15.66
CA SER A 863 -28.35 9.14 15.21
C SER A 863 -28.41 9.01 13.69
N ALA A 864 -27.86 7.90 13.18
CA ALA A 864 -27.68 7.69 11.75
C ALA A 864 -28.96 7.28 11.03
N SER A 865 -29.16 7.79 9.82
CA SER A 865 -30.20 7.33 8.89
C SER A 865 -29.67 7.22 7.46
N GLY A 866 -30.08 6.18 6.74
CA GLY A 866 -29.81 5.97 5.32
C GLY A 866 -30.89 6.61 4.46
N GLN A 867 -30.49 7.38 3.46
CA GLN A 867 -31.40 8.06 2.52
C GLN A 867 -31.26 7.45 1.11
N PRO A 868 -32.36 7.14 0.41
CA PRO A 868 -32.28 6.46 -0.86
C PRO A 868 -31.82 7.39 -1.99
N VAL A 869 -30.94 6.87 -2.84
CA VAL A 869 -30.39 7.56 -4.02
C VAL A 869 -30.41 6.61 -5.21
N GLY A 870 -30.90 7.09 -6.35
CA GLY A 870 -30.97 6.38 -7.62
C GLY A 870 -30.32 7.17 -8.76
N PHE A 871 -29.79 6.44 -9.73
CA PHE A 871 -29.11 6.99 -10.90
C PHE A 871 -29.65 6.32 -12.17
N VAL A 872 -30.00 7.11 -13.17
CA VAL A 872 -30.48 6.65 -14.48
C VAL A 872 -29.50 7.10 -15.55
N GLN A 873 -29.05 6.16 -16.39
CA GLN A 873 -28.27 6.49 -17.58
C GLN A 873 -29.21 7.08 -18.65
N ILE A 874 -28.84 8.24 -19.18
CA ILE A 874 -29.57 8.89 -20.29
C ILE A 874 -28.64 9.04 -21.50
N THR A 875 -29.21 9.35 -22.67
CA THR A 875 -28.43 9.59 -23.89
C THR A 875 -27.86 11.01 -23.91
N ASP A 876 -26.87 11.24 -24.78
CA ASP A 876 -26.29 12.57 -24.96
C ASP A 876 -27.34 13.57 -25.46
N GLU A 877 -28.27 13.16 -26.33
CA GLU A 877 -29.37 14.00 -26.82
C GLU A 877 -30.37 14.37 -25.72
N GLU A 878 -30.69 13.42 -24.84
CA GLU A 878 -31.57 13.66 -23.69
C GLU A 878 -30.93 14.60 -22.68
N ALA A 879 -29.63 14.43 -22.43
CA ALA A 879 -28.89 15.31 -21.56
C ALA A 879 -28.80 16.73 -22.12
N GLU A 880 -28.57 16.88 -23.43
CA GLU A 880 -28.56 18.18 -24.09
C GLU A 880 -29.93 18.87 -23.99
N ARG A 881 -31.04 18.13 -24.12
CA ARG A 881 -32.39 18.67 -23.91
C ARG A 881 -32.61 19.15 -22.47
N LEU A 882 -32.03 18.47 -21.50
CA LEU A 882 -32.21 18.74 -20.06
C LEU A 882 -31.11 19.63 -19.46
N LYS A 883 -30.17 20.14 -20.25
CA LYS A 883 -29.00 20.88 -19.73
C LYS A 883 -29.36 22.11 -18.90
N ASP A 884 -30.48 22.75 -19.23
CA ASP A 884 -30.99 23.97 -18.59
C ASP A 884 -32.06 23.68 -17.52
N MET A 885 -32.32 22.41 -17.20
CA MET A 885 -33.23 22.09 -16.09
C MET A 885 -32.63 22.60 -14.77
N PRO A 886 -33.45 23.04 -13.81
CA PRO A 886 -33.01 23.39 -12.48
C PRO A 886 -32.90 22.15 -11.61
N VAL A 887 -32.28 22.32 -10.44
CA VAL A 887 -32.50 21.38 -9.35
C VAL A 887 -33.95 21.53 -8.90
N MET A 888 -34.69 20.41 -8.77
CA MET A 888 -36.06 20.45 -8.26
C MET A 888 -36.16 19.58 -7.01
N ILE A 889 -36.82 20.10 -5.97
CA ILE A 889 -37.13 19.36 -4.74
C ILE A 889 -38.60 19.53 -4.38
N ASN A 890 -39.31 18.43 -4.14
CA ASN A 890 -40.66 18.46 -3.58
C ASN A 890 -40.60 18.21 -2.07
N LEU A 891 -40.82 19.26 -1.28
CA LEU A 891 -40.82 19.19 0.19
C LEU A 891 -42.02 18.44 0.76
N SER A 892 -43.01 18.05 -0.04
CA SER A 892 -44.13 17.21 0.43
C SER A 892 -43.80 15.72 0.37
N THR A 893 -42.90 15.31 -0.53
CA THR A 893 -42.45 13.92 -0.67
C THR A 893 -41.00 13.72 -0.21
N GLY A 894 -40.24 14.81 -0.10
CA GLY A 894 -38.81 14.83 0.14
C GLY A 894 -37.97 14.51 -1.11
N VAL A 895 -38.58 14.20 -2.24
CA VAL A 895 -37.84 13.75 -3.44
C VAL A 895 -37.25 14.94 -4.20
N PHE A 896 -36.03 14.79 -4.67
CA PHE A 896 -35.33 15.80 -5.47
C PHE A 896 -34.52 15.18 -6.61
N ILE A 897 -34.39 15.95 -7.68
CA ILE A 897 -33.69 15.57 -8.92
C ILE A 897 -32.71 16.66 -9.34
N PHE A 898 -31.62 16.24 -9.98
CA PHE A 898 -30.58 17.13 -10.47
C PHE A 898 -30.58 17.21 -11.99
N PRO A 899 -30.03 18.29 -12.55
CA PRO A 899 -29.62 18.32 -13.95
C PRO A 899 -28.67 17.16 -14.29
N PRO A 900 -28.66 16.66 -15.54
CA PRO A 900 -27.75 15.59 -15.92
C PRO A 900 -26.27 16.01 -15.82
N THR A 901 -25.40 15.05 -15.55
CA THR A 901 -23.95 15.28 -15.60
C THR A 901 -23.50 15.63 -17.02
N LYS A 902 -22.56 16.56 -17.16
CA LYS A 902 -21.97 16.95 -18.45
C LYS A 902 -21.00 15.88 -18.98
N GLY A 903 -20.87 15.78 -20.31
CA GLY A 903 -19.90 14.91 -20.98
C GLY A 903 -20.47 13.57 -21.45
N LYS A 904 -19.58 12.64 -21.85
CA LYS A 904 -19.97 11.34 -22.42
C LYS A 904 -20.56 10.43 -21.34
N ASN A 905 -21.69 9.77 -21.67
CA ASN A 905 -22.47 8.92 -20.77
C ASN A 905 -23.14 9.70 -19.61
N PRO A 906 -24.01 10.68 -19.90
CA PRO A 906 -24.67 11.51 -18.89
C PRO A 906 -25.62 10.71 -17.99
N VAL A 907 -25.65 11.05 -16.70
CA VAL A 907 -26.47 10.38 -15.69
C VAL A 907 -27.41 11.38 -15.03
N LEU A 908 -28.66 10.98 -14.86
CA LEU A 908 -29.66 11.68 -14.05
C LEU A 908 -29.69 11.09 -12.64
N LYS A 909 -29.55 11.96 -11.63
CA LYS A 909 -29.60 11.55 -10.22
C LYS A 909 -30.91 11.99 -9.58
N ILE A 910 -31.53 11.07 -8.84
CA ILE A 910 -32.68 11.33 -7.98
C ILE A 910 -32.41 10.80 -6.57
N ALA A 911 -32.92 11.49 -5.56
CA ALA A 911 -32.79 11.09 -4.16
C ALA A 911 -33.97 11.58 -3.32
N ARG A 912 -34.11 11.07 -2.10
CA ARG A 912 -35.12 11.53 -1.13
C ARG A 912 -34.46 12.05 0.14
N HIS A 913 -34.84 13.26 0.56
CA HIS A 913 -34.54 13.85 1.86
C HIS A 913 -35.74 13.66 2.77
N GLY A 914 -35.72 12.58 3.55
CA GLY A 914 -36.81 12.24 4.46
C GLY A 914 -36.31 11.70 5.79
N TRP A 915 -37.17 10.96 6.47
CA TRP A 915 -36.82 10.34 7.75
C TRP A 915 -35.84 9.17 7.59
N GLY A 916 -35.90 8.46 6.47
CA GLY A 916 -34.89 7.50 6.03
C GLY A 916 -35.03 6.11 6.64
N TYR A 917 -33.92 5.38 6.64
CA TYR A 917 -33.83 3.99 7.07
C TYR A 917 -32.80 3.80 8.19
N ALA A 918 -33.16 3.06 9.23
CA ALA A 918 -32.29 2.74 10.36
C ALA A 918 -31.84 1.27 10.32
N THR A 919 -30.63 1.01 10.82
CA THR A 919 -30.10 -0.35 11.02
C THR A 919 -30.08 -0.71 12.51
N GLU A 920 -29.87 -1.98 12.80
CA GLU A 920 -29.53 -2.48 14.13
C GLU A 920 -28.09 -2.96 14.17
N VAL A 921 -27.27 -2.26 14.94
CA VAL A 921 -25.88 -2.61 15.14
C VAL A 921 -25.64 -2.73 16.64
N PRO A 922 -25.31 -3.92 17.15
CA PRO A 922 -24.83 -4.07 18.51
C PRO A 922 -23.43 -3.45 18.60
N VAL A 923 -23.19 -2.67 19.65
CA VAL A 923 -21.87 -2.11 19.95
C VAL A 923 -21.54 -2.40 21.40
N ASP A 924 -20.35 -2.94 21.64
CA ASP A 924 -19.86 -3.20 22.99
C ASP A 924 -19.55 -1.87 23.68
N GLY A 925 -20.07 -1.67 24.88
CA GLY A 925 -19.84 -0.47 25.69
C GLY A 925 -18.42 -0.46 26.26
N ALA A 926 -17.74 0.69 26.20
CA ALA A 926 -16.57 0.92 27.02
C ALA A 926 -16.99 0.93 28.50
N ALA A 927 -16.55 -0.09 29.24
CA ALA A 927 -16.51 -0.17 30.70
C ALA A 927 -17.65 0.56 31.48
N SER A 928 -18.87 -0.01 31.52
CA SER A 928 -19.84 0.06 32.65
C SER A 928 -21.33 -0.06 32.27
N SER A 929 -21.70 0.02 30.99
CA SER A 929 -23.09 -0.13 30.54
C SER A 929 -23.19 -1.24 29.49
N GLY A 930 -24.24 -2.06 29.56
CA GLY A 930 -24.42 -3.27 28.75
C GLY A 930 -24.38 -3.05 27.23
N SER A 931 -24.49 -4.14 26.48
CA SER A 931 -24.55 -4.10 25.01
C SER A 931 -25.65 -3.15 24.53
N ARG A 932 -25.28 -2.16 23.71
CA ARG A 932 -26.21 -1.14 23.17
C ARG A 932 -26.48 -1.40 21.70
N VAL A 933 -27.71 -1.15 21.26
CA VAL A 933 -28.08 -1.26 19.84
C VAL A 933 -28.24 0.15 19.27
N ILE A 934 -27.53 0.42 18.17
CA ILE A 934 -27.57 1.72 17.48
C ILE A 934 -27.92 1.55 16.00
N SER A 935 -28.43 2.61 15.39
CA SER A 935 -28.42 2.76 13.94
C SER A 935 -27.06 3.29 13.48
N ALA A 936 -26.38 2.56 12.61
CA ALA A 936 -25.12 2.95 12.00
C ALA A 936 -24.84 2.16 10.70
N PRO A 937 -24.18 2.78 9.71
CA PRO A 937 -23.61 2.06 8.56
C PRO A 937 -22.57 1.02 8.99
N LYS A 938 -22.24 0.05 8.13
CA LYS A 938 -21.15 -0.90 8.36
C LYS A 938 -19.83 -0.14 8.53
N ARG A 939 -19.01 -0.57 9.49
CA ARG A 939 -17.65 -0.04 9.65
C ARG A 939 -16.74 -0.65 8.59
N ASP A 940 -16.84 -1.96 8.39
CA ASP A 940 -15.90 -2.72 7.58
C ASP A 940 -16.42 -2.75 6.13
N GLY A 941 -15.73 -2.03 5.24
CA GLY A 941 -16.10 -1.91 3.82
C GLY A 941 -16.88 -0.65 3.45
N SER A 942 -17.16 -0.52 2.14
CA SER A 942 -17.82 0.65 1.56
C SER A 942 -19.34 0.44 1.50
N ASN A 943 -20.08 1.29 2.20
CA ASN A 943 -21.55 1.27 2.20
C ASN A 943 -22.16 1.78 0.87
N ALA A 944 -21.33 2.21 -0.08
CA ALA A 944 -21.76 2.59 -1.43
C ALA A 944 -21.80 1.40 -2.42
N ALA A 945 -21.31 0.23 -2.04
CA ALA A 945 -21.09 -0.91 -2.94
C ALA A 945 -22.31 -1.85 -3.12
N SER A 946 -23.28 -1.84 -2.20
CA SER A 946 -24.34 -2.86 -2.14
C SER A 946 -25.30 -2.86 -3.34
N GLY A 947 -25.48 -1.72 -4.01
CA GLY A 947 -26.46 -1.59 -5.10
C GLY A 947 -27.91 -1.80 -4.67
N TYR A 948 -28.16 -1.90 -3.36
CA TYR A 948 -29.44 -2.29 -2.78
C TYR A 948 -30.23 -1.08 -2.29
N LEU A 949 -31.54 -1.12 -2.53
CA LEU A 949 -32.56 -0.28 -1.92
C LEU A 949 -33.71 -1.17 -1.46
N PRO A 950 -34.32 -0.90 -0.30
CA PRO A 950 -35.59 -1.52 0.05
C PRO A 950 -36.70 -1.18 -0.96
N ASP A 951 -37.69 -2.07 -1.10
CA ASP A 951 -38.73 -1.94 -2.14
C ASP A 951 -39.58 -0.67 -1.98
N ASP A 952 -39.88 -0.26 -0.75
CA ASP A 952 -40.56 1.00 -0.44
C ASP A 952 -39.69 2.23 -0.76
N ALA A 953 -38.37 2.10 -0.64
CA ALA A 953 -37.42 3.14 -1.00
C ALA A 953 -37.30 3.29 -2.52
N ASP A 954 -37.19 2.16 -3.24
CA ASP A 954 -37.16 2.11 -4.70
C ASP A 954 -38.47 2.66 -5.27
N GLY A 955 -39.62 2.18 -4.78
CA GLY A 955 -40.95 2.66 -5.16
C GLY A 955 -41.13 4.16 -4.93
N GLY A 956 -40.63 4.69 -3.80
CA GLY A 956 -40.66 6.12 -3.52
C GLY A 956 -39.82 6.96 -4.50
N LEU A 957 -38.63 6.46 -4.91
CA LEU A 957 -37.83 7.14 -5.94
C LEU A 957 -38.47 7.02 -7.34
N ARG A 958 -39.09 5.88 -7.66
CA ARG A 958 -39.83 5.68 -8.91
C ARG A 958 -41.00 6.63 -9.03
N GLU A 959 -41.77 6.78 -7.96
CA GLU A 959 -42.89 7.73 -7.93
C GLU A 959 -42.41 9.17 -8.07
N GLY A 960 -41.31 9.52 -7.41
CA GLY A 960 -40.68 10.82 -7.60
C GLY A 960 -40.16 11.05 -9.03
N LEU A 961 -39.67 10.02 -9.73
CA LEU A 961 -39.36 10.13 -11.16
C LEU A 961 -40.62 10.31 -12.01
N ARG A 962 -41.71 9.58 -11.74
CA ARG A 962 -43.00 9.79 -12.44
C ARG A 962 -43.47 11.23 -12.30
N GLN A 963 -43.27 11.82 -11.12
CA GLN A 963 -43.61 13.20 -10.87
C GLN A 963 -42.64 14.18 -11.55
N LEU A 964 -41.32 14.07 -11.33
CA LEU A 964 -40.36 15.11 -11.71
C LEU A 964 -39.77 14.94 -13.11
N ALA A 965 -39.72 13.71 -13.64
CA ALA A 965 -39.16 13.38 -14.94
C ALA A 965 -39.78 12.08 -15.51
N PRO A 966 -41.08 12.10 -15.88
CA PRO A 966 -41.88 10.91 -16.16
C PRO A 966 -41.30 10.01 -17.26
N GLU A 967 -40.65 10.59 -18.26
CA GLU A 967 -40.01 9.86 -19.36
C GLU A 967 -38.91 8.88 -18.93
N PHE A 968 -38.32 9.08 -17.74
CA PHE A 968 -37.29 8.20 -17.19
C PHE A 968 -37.80 7.28 -16.07
N ALA A 969 -39.07 7.37 -15.71
CA ALA A 969 -39.63 6.71 -14.53
C ALA A 969 -39.45 5.19 -14.53
N GLU A 970 -39.54 4.55 -15.69
CA GLU A 970 -39.42 3.09 -15.84
C GLU A 970 -38.04 2.65 -16.35
N ARG A 971 -37.07 3.58 -16.49
CA ARG A 971 -35.71 3.21 -16.92
C ARG A 971 -34.96 2.41 -15.87
N PRO A 972 -34.15 1.43 -16.26
CA PRO A 972 -33.35 0.68 -15.29
C PRO A 972 -32.39 1.62 -14.54
N TRP A 973 -32.20 1.35 -13.26
CA TRP A 973 -31.18 2.04 -12.47
C TRP A 973 -29.80 1.65 -13.00
N SER A 974 -28.95 2.63 -13.31
CA SER A 974 -27.52 2.38 -13.56
C SER A 974 -26.77 2.16 -12.25
N ARG A 975 -27.22 2.81 -11.17
CA ARG A 975 -26.76 2.63 -9.79
C ARG A 975 -27.86 3.02 -8.83
N ARG A 976 -27.86 2.43 -7.63
CA ARG A 976 -28.68 2.86 -6.49
C ARG A 976 -27.99 2.50 -5.18
N ARG A 977 -28.26 3.26 -4.11
CA ARG A 977 -27.67 3.02 -2.78
C ARG A 977 -28.43 3.77 -1.68
N LEU A 978 -28.26 3.33 -0.44
CA LEU A 978 -28.50 4.18 0.73
C LEU A 978 -27.28 5.07 1.00
N CYS A 979 -27.52 6.36 1.23
CA CYS A 979 -26.51 7.34 1.63
C CYS A 979 -26.73 7.75 3.08
N TRP A 980 -25.71 7.62 3.94
CA TRP A 980 -25.87 7.74 5.38
C TRP A 980 -25.56 9.13 5.93
N TYR A 981 -26.50 9.71 6.67
CA TYR A 981 -26.33 11.00 7.38
C TYR A 981 -26.41 10.80 8.89
N SER A 982 -25.91 11.77 9.65
CA SER A 982 -26.12 11.87 11.10
C SER A 982 -27.17 12.94 11.35
N ASP A 983 -28.33 12.55 11.85
CA ASP A 983 -29.42 13.48 12.13
C ASP A 983 -29.35 13.92 13.59
N THR A 984 -29.77 15.15 13.84
CA THR A 984 -29.91 15.74 15.18
C THR A 984 -31.37 16.10 15.43
N PRO A 985 -31.82 16.24 16.69
CA PRO A 985 -33.22 16.51 17.01
C PRO A 985 -33.82 17.71 16.28
N GLU A 986 -33.07 18.81 16.16
CA GLU A 986 -33.54 20.08 15.57
C GLU A 986 -32.96 20.33 14.16
N GLY A 987 -32.18 19.38 13.63
CA GLY A 987 -31.47 19.55 12.36
C GLY A 987 -30.23 20.45 12.45
N ASP A 988 -29.83 20.88 13.64
CA ASP A 988 -28.62 21.68 13.87
C ASP A 988 -27.34 20.83 13.82
N PHE A 989 -26.22 21.47 13.49
CA PHE A 989 -24.88 20.87 13.56
C PHE A 989 -24.42 20.68 15.01
N ILE A 990 -23.44 19.81 15.21
CA ILE A 990 -22.76 19.65 16.51
C ILE A 990 -21.30 20.08 16.32
N MET A 991 -20.93 21.21 16.94
CA MET A 991 -19.62 21.85 16.90
C MET A 991 -19.20 22.26 18.32
N ASP A 992 -18.91 21.29 19.18
CA ASP A 992 -18.72 21.55 20.61
C ASP A 992 -17.79 20.54 21.28
N TYR A 993 -17.24 20.93 22.42
CA TYR A 993 -16.52 20.02 23.31
C TYR A 993 -17.50 19.07 24.02
N HIS A 994 -17.04 17.85 24.33
CA HIS A 994 -17.82 16.98 25.21
C HIS A 994 -17.88 17.60 26.62
N PRO A 995 -19.06 17.66 27.27
CA PRO A 995 -19.20 18.36 28.56
C PRO A 995 -18.38 17.72 29.68
N SER A 996 -18.23 16.39 29.66
CA SER A 996 -17.53 15.63 30.70
C SER A 996 -16.25 14.93 30.27
N ILE A 997 -15.88 14.98 28.98
CA ILE A 997 -14.70 14.28 28.46
C ILE A 997 -13.70 15.33 27.95
N ASP A 998 -12.64 15.58 28.72
CA ASP A 998 -11.61 16.51 28.29
C ASP A 998 -10.84 15.95 27.08
N GLY A 999 -10.41 16.84 26.20
CA GLY A 999 -9.67 16.52 24.99
C GLY A 999 -10.54 16.17 23.77
N LEU A 1000 -11.86 16.03 23.93
CA LEU A 1000 -12.76 15.58 22.88
C LEU A 1000 -13.65 16.72 22.33
N PHE A 1001 -13.62 16.92 21.02
CA PHE A 1001 -14.46 17.88 20.31
C PHE A 1001 -15.26 17.19 19.20
N PHE A 1002 -16.50 17.60 18.97
CA PHE A 1002 -17.38 17.08 17.93
C PHE A 1002 -17.48 18.07 16.78
N ALA A 1003 -17.37 17.56 15.55
CA ALA A 1003 -17.65 18.30 14.32
C ALA A 1003 -18.53 17.41 13.43
N THR A 1004 -19.80 17.25 13.79
CA THR A 1004 -20.71 16.25 13.20
C THR A 1004 -22.16 16.78 13.14
N GLY A 1005 -23.14 15.90 12.98
CA GLY A 1005 -24.56 16.27 13.01
C GLY A 1005 -25.01 16.99 11.73
N GLY A 1006 -24.45 16.65 10.57
CA GLY A 1006 -24.70 17.38 9.33
C GLY A 1006 -26.13 17.33 8.79
N ALA A 1007 -27.03 16.54 9.40
CA ALA A 1007 -28.49 16.49 9.24
C ALA A 1007 -29.04 16.47 7.79
N GLY A 1008 -28.22 16.07 6.82
CA GLY A 1008 -28.55 16.03 5.40
C GLY A 1008 -28.31 17.33 4.62
N HIS A 1009 -27.73 18.37 5.24
CA HIS A 1009 -27.57 19.69 4.60
C HIS A 1009 -26.17 20.33 4.73
N ALA A 1010 -25.23 19.74 5.47
CA ALA A 1010 -23.92 20.35 5.73
C ALA A 1010 -23.01 20.57 4.50
N PHE A 1011 -23.10 19.71 3.47
CA PHE A 1011 -22.16 19.77 2.33
C PHE A 1011 -22.13 21.14 1.65
N LYS A 1012 -23.28 21.81 1.52
CA LYS A 1012 -23.35 23.09 0.80
C LYS A 1012 -22.60 24.23 1.49
N PHE A 1013 -22.21 24.03 2.75
CA PHE A 1013 -21.40 24.98 3.51
C PHE A 1013 -19.91 24.72 3.37
N LEU A 1014 -19.47 23.74 2.57
CA LEU A 1014 -18.06 23.35 2.39
C LEU A 1014 -17.08 24.53 2.36
N PRO A 1015 -17.32 25.62 1.58
CA PRO A 1015 -16.35 26.72 1.49
C PRO A 1015 -16.14 27.50 2.80
N VAL A 1016 -17.10 27.46 3.74
CA VAL A 1016 -17.06 28.24 4.98
C VAL A 1016 -17.14 27.38 6.24
N LEU A 1017 -17.46 26.08 6.11
CA LEU A 1017 -17.73 25.19 7.24
C LEU A 1017 -16.54 25.10 8.21
N GLY A 1018 -15.32 25.04 7.67
CA GLY A 1018 -14.09 24.97 8.46
C GLY A 1018 -13.90 26.16 9.40
N LYS A 1019 -14.26 27.37 8.94
CA LYS A 1019 -14.21 28.62 9.71
C LYS A 1019 -15.08 28.52 10.96
N TYR A 1020 -16.35 28.15 10.80
CA TYR A 1020 -17.29 28.04 11.91
C TYR A 1020 -16.91 26.94 12.91
N ILE A 1021 -16.44 25.78 12.41
CA ILE A 1021 -15.96 24.70 13.29
C ILE A 1021 -14.75 25.17 14.09
N SER A 1022 -13.79 25.82 13.43
CA SER A 1022 -12.56 26.31 14.08
C SER A 1022 -12.84 27.46 15.04
N ASP A 1023 -13.83 28.32 14.76
CA ASP A 1023 -14.28 29.36 15.70
C ASP A 1023 -14.91 28.75 16.95
N CYS A 1024 -15.68 27.66 16.83
CA CYS A 1024 -16.21 26.95 17.99
C CYS A 1024 -15.09 26.23 18.76
N PHE A 1025 -14.16 25.56 18.05
CA PHE A 1025 -13.02 24.86 18.63
C PHE A 1025 -12.07 25.80 19.40
N GLU A 1026 -11.81 27.00 18.87
CA GLU A 1026 -11.00 28.02 19.55
C GLU A 1026 -11.80 28.87 20.56
N GLU A 1027 -13.07 28.54 20.79
CA GLU A 1027 -14.03 29.29 21.63
C GLU A 1027 -14.15 30.78 21.25
N LYS A 1028 -13.98 31.11 19.96
CA LYS A 1028 -14.13 32.46 19.38
C LYS A 1028 -15.51 32.73 18.80
N ALA A 1029 -16.29 31.69 18.54
CA ALA A 1029 -17.65 31.83 18.05
C ALA A 1029 -18.56 32.54 19.09
N PRO A 1030 -19.48 33.42 18.64
CA PRO A 1030 -20.53 34.00 19.47
C PRO A 1030 -21.25 32.95 20.34
N GLN A 1031 -21.67 33.36 21.54
CA GLN A 1031 -22.25 32.44 22.54
C GLN A 1031 -23.56 31.81 22.07
N ASP A 1032 -24.38 32.56 21.35
CA ASP A 1032 -25.62 32.11 20.71
C ASP A 1032 -25.35 31.01 19.66
N LEU A 1033 -24.32 31.17 18.82
CA LEU A 1033 -23.91 30.13 17.86
C LEU A 1033 -23.36 28.88 18.55
N ARG A 1034 -22.49 29.05 19.56
CA ARG A 1034 -22.00 27.92 20.35
C ARG A 1034 -23.13 27.20 21.07
N HIS A 1035 -24.11 27.94 21.60
CA HIS A 1035 -25.30 27.35 22.20
C HIS A 1035 -26.13 26.60 21.15
N LYS A 1036 -26.35 27.15 19.95
CA LYS A 1036 -27.10 26.49 18.88
C LYS A 1036 -26.46 25.16 18.45
N TRP A 1037 -25.13 25.10 18.35
CA TRP A 1037 -24.40 23.90 17.90
C TRP A 1037 -23.80 23.07 19.04
N ARG A 1038 -24.26 23.28 20.28
CA ARG A 1038 -23.77 22.56 21.46
C ARG A 1038 -24.10 21.07 21.38
N LEU A 1039 -23.24 20.25 21.98
CA LEU A 1039 -23.61 18.86 22.24
C LEU A 1039 -24.67 18.85 23.34
N ARG A 1040 -25.89 18.43 23.03
CA ARG A 1040 -26.97 18.35 24.02
C ARG A 1040 -26.65 17.25 25.04
N GLU A 1041 -26.86 17.56 26.32
CA GLU A 1041 -26.82 16.55 27.37
C GLU A 1041 -28.06 15.66 27.30
N SER A 1042 -27.94 14.44 27.81
CA SER A 1042 -29.09 13.54 27.95
C SER A 1042 -30.00 14.06 29.06
N ASP A 1043 -31.27 14.28 28.73
CA ASP A 1043 -32.32 14.68 29.66
C ASP A 1043 -32.96 13.49 30.40
N GLY A 1044 -32.40 12.29 30.25
CA GLY A 1044 -32.88 11.05 30.88
C GLY A 1044 -34.24 10.57 30.37
N LYS A 1045 -34.83 11.25 29.39
CA LYS A 1045 -36.06 10.83 28.73
C LYS A 1045 -35.70 10.09 27.45
N GLU A 1046 -36.21 8.88 27.29
CA GLU A 1046 -36.24 8.21 25.98
C GLU A 1046 -37.29 8.91 25.11
N GLU A 1047 -37.03 10.15 24.67
CA GLU A 1047 -37.92 10.82 23.73
C GLU A 1047 -37.43 10.61 22.29
N GLU A 1048 -38.04 9.57 21.71
CA GLU A 1048 -38.44 9.50 20.31
C GLU A 1048 -38.88 10.87 19.81
N PHE A 1049 -38.16 11.47 18.86
CA PHE A 1049 -38.64 12.25 17.71
C PHE A 1049 -37.52 13.20 17.26
N LYS A 1050 -36.85 12.83 16.17
CA LYS A 1050 -36.11 13.81 15.38
C LYS A 1050 -37.17 14.75 14.79
N LEU A 1051 -37.26 15.99 15.24
CA LEU A 1051 -38.14 17.00 14.62
C LEU A 1051 -37.52 17.49 13.31
N GLY A 1052 -36.18 17.50 13.24
CA GLY A 1052 -35.42 18.10 12.16
C GLY A 1052 -35.65 19.61 12.09
N ASP A 1053 -35.20 20.22 10.99
CA ASP A 1053 -35.43 21.65 10.72
C ASP A 1053 -36.83 21.92 10.13
N GLY A 1054 -37.62 20.87 9.86
CA GLY A 1054 -38.91 20.93 9.16
C GLY A 1054 -38.82 20.74 7.64
N SER A 1055 -37.64 20.55 7.06
CA SER A 1055 -37.47 20.35 5.61
C SER A 1055 -37.68 18.90 5.14
N ARG A 1056 -37.83 17.96 6.08
CA ARG A 1056 -38.00 16.52 5.79
C ARG A 1056 -39.45 16.19 5.49
N ALA A 1057 -39.64 15.28 4.56
CA ALA A 1057 -40.95 14.72 4.27
C ALA A 1057 -40.87 13.27 3.79
N GLY A 1058 -42.04 12.69 3.51
CA GLY A 1058 -42.19 11.28 3.19
C GLY A 1058 -42.45 10.41 4.43
N PRO A 1059 -42.33 9.09 4.29
CA PRO A 1059 -42.71 8.15 5.35
C PRO A 1059 -41.82 8.28 6.58
N PRO A 1060 -42.34 7.93 7.78
CA PRO A 1060 -41.56 7.97 9.02
C PRO A 1060 -40.31 7.08 8.93
N LEU A 1061 -39.36 7.31 9.85
CA LEU A 1061 -38.11 6.55 9.92
C LEU A 1061 -38.42 5.06 9.99
N ARG A 1062 -37.97 4.29 9.00
CA ARG A 1062 -38.20 2.86 8.95
C ARG A 1062 -36.97 2.09 9.40
N LYS A 1063 -37.16 1.15 10.32
CA LYS A 1063 -36.12 0.20 10.69
C LYS A 1063 -36.05 -0.93 9.65
N LEU A 1064 -34.86 -1.26 9.19
CA LEU A 1064 -34.66 -2.35 8.23
C LEU A 1064 -34.81 -3.70 8.90
N MET A 1065 -35.46 -4.63 8.20
CA MET A 1065 -35.50 -6.03 8.63
C MET A 1065 -34.09 -6.64 8.52
N PRO A 1066 -33.75 -7.65 9.33
CA PRO A 1066 -32.43 -8.30 9.27
C PRO A 1066 -32.06 -8.78 7.86
N ALA A 1067 -33.02 -9.30 7.09
CA ALA A 1067 -32.83 -9.73 5.71
C ALA A 1067 -32.57 -8.58 4.72
N GLU A 1068 -33.12 -7.39 4.96
CA GLU A 1068 -32.84 -6.19 4.16
C GLU A 1068 -31.48 -5.62 4.53
N GLN A 1069 -31.17 -5.53 5.83
CA GLN A 1069 -29.90 -5.05 6.33
C GLN A 1069 -28.73 -5.95 5.91
N ALA A 1070 -28.93 -7.26 5.76
CA ALA A 1070 -27.92 -8.19 5.27
C ALA A 1070 -27.53 -7.94 3.79
N LYS A 1071 -28.41 -7.30 3.01
CA LYS A 1071 -28.17 -6.93 1.60
C LYS A 1071 -27.43 -5.60 1.45
N LEU A 1072 -27.44 -4.75 2.47
CA LEU A 1072 -26.57 -3.57 2.57
C LEU A 1072 -25.14 -4.02 2.83
#